data_AF-A0A5B0BEP1-F1
#
_entry.id   AF-A0A5B0BEP1-F1
#
_cell.length_a   1.000
_cell.length_b   1.000
_cell.length_c   1.000
_cell.angle_alpha   90.00
_cell.angle_beta   90.00
_cell.angle_gamma   90.00
#
_symmetry.space_group_name_H-M   'P 1'
#
loop_
_entity.id
_entity.type
_entity.pdbx_description
1 polymer ?
#
loop_
_entity_poly.entity_id
_entity_poly.type
_entity_poly.pdbx_seq_one_letter_code
_entity_poly.pdbx_strand_id
1 'polypeptide(L)'
;MPSTGAGLHLQDQLEILVQDFRTSADPPMPAFVLHAQDSSDDVPVTALVRQLYEGQEAHRTRCAVAQDVYDGDTEVRRAAALVRALSDPAKWGGRKAVYRRYAFPRLRLVHAIDDAVAELGDTWPVPAPGGHGTGQDQRQRLLDQLARQRWRPKGRRRWSPGLQLSDMAHILPASIVAGLAALLARTDWYMAVGAGLALLVLLTVFSSVLPGRAPIFLWLRRESRWFLTTTFLRAPDQDESTEVSLLRPVRSWRAIAARAYDVAEALKAGGDFHLQLCVLALREDLRDNHRRWSWDLRGFKRPRPPMLFLPRADARNGGIELIRAVSDVRSRRSEIDPLVVVAAVSARDLPHIERGTAPVTREPASPQPRFSDQLRTLYREWARTLRVRQTPSGERAGLPWVMTVPLPHDQLGPVEDRHRHLRAATRPPLARLVWSLHALLLVLAVLTTGTVVRAHTLHERYCSAQVLTANRDTLRHVPPEGGTECIGLATGDVRFADWLPGADPGDDPKPLADRNGSPWTVGQLEDLIAEQNADVLAHRTDPYVTVVYAGPLSHDPHGPSLVKGAEELAGVYLAQAVINKGPNVQLRVLIANGGLDLGQQVSMAHAVAAYAAHDPTVVGVVGLGRDLRSSSETARILGEAGLPIVSGTNSATYLPQEYANWFSLAAPDQWQAEQLGLIAAQLRTPGKEQDALVLARDTRNTPDMYTKEQAYYGQKMLRSRGFTVPSEPSLYTLDGVRPEMRQPAREICQGTVPSVIYFAGRVEELDSLMYQLNREPGCSGEPIAILTGDDLSKADFLHDRNRVTSEVTLYHAALAELEKAAVQTDFYADAARHLSGVTAQKWGPGTPALASGQTALAHDATQALHDAASRDDEPQSRALTWVNLRTVRIPNMATGTIDLTTAPPYGDRTGHSFVLKEVRRGDDGIAESRVLCSRVAGDTSPLTRTQCAIGEPR
;
A
#
# COMPACT_ATOMS: atom_id res chain seq x y z
N MET A 1 -16.61 40.00 39.83
CA MET A 1 -15.17 40.05 40.18
C MET A 1 -15.06 40.57 41.60
N PRO A 2 -14.11 40.09 42.42
CA PRO A 2 -14.04 40.47 43.82
C PRO A 2 -13.86 41.98 43.97
N SER A 3 -14.64 42.59 44.86
CA SER A 3 -14.59 44.04 45.11
C SER A 3 -13.78 44.40 46.36
N THR A 4 -13.29 43.42 47.11
CA THR A 4 -12.60 43.60 48.40
C THR A 4 -11.12 43.20 48.32
N GLY A 5 -10.29 43.77 49.19
CA GLY A 5 -8.84 43.49 49.24
C GLY A 5 -8.54 42.02 49.50
N ALA A 6 -9.25 41.41 50.45
CA ALA A 6 -9.16 39.98 50.73
C ALA A 6 -9.55 39.12 49.51
N GLY A 7 -10.58 39.54 48.76
CA GLY A 7 -11.07 38.81 47.60
C GLY A 7 -10.10 38.82 46.42
N LEU A 8 -9.37 39.91 46.21
CA LEU A 8 -8.31 39.96 45.20
C LEU A 8 -7.22 38.92 45.49
N HIS A 9 -6.70 38.92 46.71
CA HIS A 9 -5.60 38.04 47.11
C HIS A 9 -6.01 36.55 47.17
N LEU A 10 -7.23 36.26 47.63
CA LEU A 10 -7.77 34.89 47.61
C LEU A 10 -8.00 34.41 46.17
N GLN A 11 -8.49 35.26 45.27
CA GLN A 11 -8.66 34.93 43.86
C GLN A 11 -7.30 34.62 43.20
N ASP A 12 -6.27 35.42 43.45
CA ASP A 12 -4.92 35.17 42.94
C ASP A 12 -4.33 33.85 43.49
N GLN A 13 -4.52 33.56 44.78
CA GLN A 13 -4.08 32.30 45.37
C GLN A 13 -4.78 31.08 44.75
N LEU A 14 -6.08 31.18 44.44
CA LEU A 14 -6.81 30.15 43.71
C LEU A 14 -6.26 29.96 42.29
N GLU A 15 -5.84 31.03 41.61
CA GLU A 15 -5.24 30.94 40.27
C GLU A 15 -3.85 30.33 40.28
N ILE A 16 -3.04 30.58 41.32
CA ILE A 16 -1.76 29.90 41.53
C ILE A 16 -1.98 28.39 41.69
N LEU A 17 -2.95 27.98 42.51
CA LEU A 17 -3.34 26.57 42.65
C LEU A 17 -3.76 25.93 41.33
N VAL A 18 -4.47 26.67 40.48
CA VAL A 18 -4.88 26.20 39.16
C VAL A 18 -3.66 26.00 38.23
N GLN A 19 -2.64 26.86 38.32
CA GLN A 19 -1.39 26.69 37.59
C GLN A 19 -0.62 25.46 38.10
N ASP A 20 -0.48 25.32 39.41
CA ASP A 20 0.24 24.21 40.06
C ASP A 20 -0.40 22.86 39.78
N PHE A 21 -1.73 22.79 39.68
CA PHE A 21 -2.48 21.58 39.31
C PHE A 21 -1.98 20.90 38.03
N ARG A 22 -1.37 21.68 37.12
CA ARG A 22 -0.89 21.19 35.83
C ARG A 22 0.61 20.91 35.80
N THR A 23 1.39 21.70 36.51
CA THR A 23 2.85 21.64 36.49
C THR A 23 3.38 20.63 37.50
N SER A 24 2.68 20.45 38.61
CA SER A 24 3.04 19.49 39.66
C SER A 24 2.40 18.11 39.41
N ALA A 25 3.07 17.05 39.85
CA ALA A 25 2.61 15.67 39.64
C ALA A 25 1.23 15.44 40.29
N ASP A 26 1.05 15.88 41.55
CA ASP A 26 -0.23 15.90 42.28
C ASP A 26 -0.16 16.92 43.45
N PRO A 27 -0.52 18.20 43.25
CA PRO A 27 -0.49 19.17 44.35
C PRO A 27 -1.66 18.94 45.34
N PRO A 28 -1.46 19.15 46.65
CA PRO A 28 -2.53 19.00 47.64
C PRO A 28 -3.60 20.07 47.44
N MET A 29 -4.87 19.65 47.38
CA MET A 29 -6.01 20.56 47.21
C MET A 29 -6.67 20.88 48.55
N PRO A 30 -6.57 22.11 49.09
CA PRO A 30 -7.14 22.44 50.39
C PRO A 30 -8.67 22.60 50.36
N ALA A 31 -9.28 22.51 51.54
CA ALA A 31 -10.55 23.16 51.86
C ALA A 31 -10.28 24.50 52.56
N PHE A 32 -10.45 25.62 51.85
CA PHE A 32 -10.35 26.96 52.41
C PHE A 32 -11.58 27.27 53.25
N VAL A 33 -11.37 27.51 54.54
CA VAL A 33 -12.42 27.94 55.47
C VAL A 33 -12.15 29.40 55.83
N LEU A 34 -12.95 30.29 55.25
CA LEU A 34 -12.89 31.72 55.50
C LEU A 34 -13.80 32.05 56.69
N HIS A 35 -13.28 32.80 57.66
CA HIS A 35 -14.06 33.31 58.79
C HIS A 35 -13.63 34.73 59.11
N ALA A 36 -14.52 35.50 59.72
CA ALA A 36 -14.17 36.84 60.18
C ALA A 36 -13.31 36.78 61.44
N GLN A 37 -12.42 37.78 61.63
CA GLN A 37 -11.74 37.99 62.91
C GLN A 37 -12.70 38.56 63.97
N ASP A 38 -13.67 39.36 63.54
CA ASP A 38 -14.75 39.91 64.36
C ASP A 38 -16.09 39.30 63.90
N SER A 39 -16.90 38.79 64.83
CA SER A 39 -18.17 38.13 64.51
C SER A 39 -19.20 39.04 63.84
N SER A 40 -19.05 40.36 63.94
CA SER A 40 -19.88 41.35 63.23
C SER A 40 -19.71 41.31 61.70
N ASP A 41 -18.61 40.73 61.20
CA ASP A 41 -18.25 40.67 59.77
C ASP A 41 -18.61 39.35 59.07
N ASP A 42 -19.34 38.44 59.73
CA ASP A 42 -19.71 37.13 59.14
C ASP A 42 -20.50 37.27 57.82
N VAL A 43 -21.36 38.29 57.70
CA VAL A 43 -22.16 38.56 56.49
C VAL A 43 -21.28 39.00 55.31
N PRO A 44 -20.37 39.98 55.46
CA PRO A 44 -19.34 40.29 54.47
C PRO A 44 -18.53 39.07 54.00
N VAL A 45 -18.14 38.15 54.90
CA VAL A 45 -17.38 36.93 54.54
C VAL A 45 -18.20 35.97 53.66
N THR A 46 -19.49 35.78 53.99
CA THR A 46 -20.42 35.03 53.11
C THR A 46 -20.55 35.67 51.74
N ALA A 47 -20.63 37.00 51.66
CA ALA A 47 -20.68 37.71 50.38
C ALA A 47 -19.40 37.53 49.57
N LEU A 48 -18.24 37.55 50.22
CA LEU A 48 -16.93 37.33 49.59
C LEU A 48 -16.83 35.95 48.92
N VAL A 49 -17.28 34.87 49.56
CA VAL A 49 -17.27 33.52 48.93
C VAL A 49 -18.11 33.48 47.65
N ARG A 50 -19.24 34.21 47.60
CA ARG A 50 -20.02 34.35 46.36
C ARG A 50 -19.27 35.13 45.28
N GLN A 51 -18.53 36.18 45.66
CA GLN A 51 -17.70 36.93 44.71
C GLN A 51 -16.56 36.08 44.14
N LEU A 52 -15.94 35.22 44.95
CA LEU A 52 -14.91 34.27 44.49
C LEU A 52 -15.49 33.24 43.52
N TYR A 53 -16.71 32.75 43.79
CA TYR A 53 -17.45 31.89 42.85
C TYR A 53 -17.64 32.58 41.50
N GLU A 54 -18.15 33.80 41.47
CA GLU A 54 -18.35 34.57 40.24
C GLU A 54 -17.05 34.82 39.48
N GLY A 55 -15.96 35.10 40.20
CA GLY A 55 -14.62 35.26 39.63
C GLY A 55 -14.12 33.99 38.94
N GLN A 56 -14.23 32.84 39.63
CA GLN A 56 -13.83 31.54 39.07
C GLN A 56 -14.74 31.09 37.92
N GLU A 57 -16.04 31.38 37.97
CA GLU A 57 -16.97 31.13 36.87
C GLU A 57 -16.61 31.96 35.63
N ALA A 58 -16.31 33.25 35.80
CA ALA A 58 -15.84 34.13 34.72
C ALA A 58 -14.52 33.62 34.09
N HIS A 59 -13.66 33.00 34.90
CA HIS A 59 -12.44 32.33 34.46
C HIS A 59 -12.67 30.96 33.81
N ARG A 60 -13.93 30.53 33.67
CA ARG A 60 -14.36 29.25 33.09
C ARG A 60 -13.89 28.03 33.90
N THR A 61 -13.66 28.20 35.20
CA THR A 61 -13.52 27.09 36.14
C THR A 61 -14.84 26.35 36.26
N ARG A 62 -14.80 25.04 36.50
CA ARG A 62 -16.01 24.26 36.78
C ARG A 62 -16.31 24.37 38.26
N CYS A 63 -17.17 25.31 38.59
CA CYS A 63 -17.59 25.59 39.94
C CYS A 63 -18.96 24.97 40.21
N ALA A 64 -19.15 24.43 41.42
CA ALA A 64 -20.44 24.09 41.99
C ALA A 64 -20.67 24.90 43.26
N VAL A 65 -21.92 25.27 43.51
CA VAL A 65 -22.35 25.91 44.76
C VAL A 65 -23.31 24.95 45.44
N ALA A 66 -23.03 24.57 46.68
CA ALA A 66 -24.01 23.85 47.48
C ALA A 66 -25.14 24.84 47.82
N GLN A 67 -26.35 24.53 47.36
CA GLN A 67 -27.53 25.33 47.68
C GLN A 67 -27.99 25.01 49.10
N ASP A 68 -28.73 25.93 49.73
CA ASP A 68 -29.43 25.71 50.99
C ASP A 68 -30.58 24.68 50.76
N VAL A 69 -30.24 23.39 50.71
CA VAL A 69 -31.18 22.27 50.62
C VAL A 69 -31.30 21.65 52.01
N TYR A 70 -32.44 21.83 52.68
CA TYR A 70 -32.69 21.32 54.03
C TYR A 70 -33.48 20.01 53.99
N ASP A 71 -32.90 18.97 53.38
CA ASP A 71 -33.53 17.65 53.32
C ASP A 71 -32.78 16.68 54.25
N GLY A 72 -33.47 16.16 55.27
CA GLY A 72 -32.93 15.21 56.26
C GLY A 72 -32.99 15.66 57.73
N ASP A 73 -33.33 14.71 58.60
CA ASP A 73 -33.57 14.96 60.04
C ASP A 73 -32.29 15.24 60.83
N THR A 74 -31.14 14.78 60.34
CA THR A 74 -29.82 14.92 61.00
C THR A 74 -28.85 15.74 60.17
N GLU A 75 -27.84 16.33 60.81
CA GLU A 75 -26.79 17.14 60.14
C GLU A 75 -26.05 16.34 59.05
N VAL A 76 -25.78 15.06 59.33
CA VAL A 76 -25.15 14.12 58.40
C VAL A 76 -26.05 13.80 57.19
N ARG A 77 -27.37 13.66 57.39
CA ARG A 77 -28.33 13.45 56.28
C ARG A 77 -28.44 14.70 55.40
N ARG A 78 -28.45 15.90 56.00
CA ARG A 78 -28.41 17.17 55.26
C ARG A 78 -27.13 17.31 54.43
N ALA A 79 -25.98 16.97 55.00
CA ALA A 79 -24.72 16.92 54.27
C ALA A 79 -24.74 15.88 53.12
N ALA A 80 -25.34 14.71 53.33
CA ALA A 80 -25.50 13.69 52.29
C ALA A 80 -26.41 14.17 51.15
N ALA A 81 -27.48 14.93 51.46
CA ALA A 81 -28.33 15.59 50.49
C ALA A 81 -27.57 16.65 49.65
N LEU A 82 -26.66 17.41 50.27
CA LEU A 82 -25.76 18.32 49.54
C LEU A 82 -24.88 17.56 48.55
N VAL A 83 -24.24 16.45 48.96
CA VAL A 83 -23.41 15.62 48.06
C VAL A 83 -24.26 15.00 46.95
N ARG A 84 -25.48 14.57 47.26
CA ARG A 84 -26.46 14.07 46.28
C ARG A 84 -26.82 15.12 45.24
N ALA A 85 -26.92 16.39 45.61
CA ALA A 85 -27.09 17.50 44.66
C ALA A 85 -25.89 17.63 43.70
N LEU A 86 -24.67 17.42 44.19
CA LEU A 86 -23.43 17.50 43.39
C LEU A 86 -23.29 16.38 42.35
N SER A 87 -24.06 15.29 42.42
CA SER A 87 -24.09 14.24 41.39
C SER A 87 -24.73 14.67 40.07
N ASP A 88 -25.37 15.85 40.02
CA ASP A 88 -25.91 16.43 38.78
C ASP A 88 -24.80 17.16 38.00
N PRO A 89 -24.44 16.70 36.78
CA PRO A 89 -23.46 17.39 35.95
C PRO A 89 -23.80 18.85 35.62
N ALA A 90 -25.08 19.24 35.66
CA ALA A 90 -25.51 20.62 35.41
C ALA A 90 -25.10 21.58 36.53
N LYS A 91 -24.79 21.08 37.73
CA LYS A 91 -24.29 21.88 38.86
C LYS A 91 -22.82 22.28 38.70
N TRP A 92 -22.09 21.68 37.76
CA TRP A 92 -20.66 21.91 37.54
C TRP A 92 -20.39 22.70 36.26
N GLY A 93 -20.67 24.00 36.31
CA GLY A 93 -20.44 24.97 35.22
C GLY A 93 -21.54 25.01 34.13
N GLY A 94 -21.64 26.17 33.44
CA GLY A 94 -22.69 26.45 32.44
C GLY A 94 -22.42 25.94 31.01
N ARG A 95 -23.32 26.28 30.05
CA ARG A 95 -23.30 25.90 28.61
C ARG A 95 -21.99 26.20 27.85
N LYS A 96 -21.04 26.93 28.45
CA LYS A 96 -19.80 27.43 27.85
C LYS A 96 -18.59 26.49 28.03
N ALA A 97 -18.79 25.27 28.54
CA ALA A 97 -17.72 24.29 28.72
C ALA A 97 -17.14 23.79 27.38
N VAL A 98 -15.81 23.84 27.22
CA VAL A 98 -15.10 23.48 25.97
C VAL A 98 -15.04 21.96 25.72
N TYR A 99 -15.32 21.15 26.75
CA TYR A 99 -15.29 19.69 26.69
C TYR A 99 -16.47 19.09 27.48
N ARG A 100 -16.72 17.77 27.35
CA ARG A 100 -17.86 17.03 27.92
C ARG A 100 -18.16 17.40 29.39
N ARG A 101 -19.43 17.30 29.81
CA ARG A 101 -19.85 17.47 31.22
C ARG A 101 -19.17 16.45 32.15
N TYR A 102 -19.19 16.68 33.46
CA TYR A 102 -18.71 15.65 34.39
C TYR A 102 -19.65 14.45 34.40
N ALA A 103 -19.09 13.27 34.56
CA ALA A 103 -19.85 12.04 34.75
C ALA A 103 -19.67 11.56 36.20
N PHE A 104 -20.78 11.21 36.85
CA PHE A 104 -20.80 10.73 38.24
C PHE A 104 -21.36 9.30 38.36
N PRO A 105 -20.78 8.29 37.68
CA PRO A 105 -21.35 6.95 37.66
C PRO A 105 -21.31 6.25 39.03
N ARG A 106 -20.26 6.44 39.85
CA ARG A 106 -20.14 5.80 41.17
C ARG A 106 -21.07 6.43 42.18
N LEU A 107 -21.09 7.76 42.23
CA LEU A 107 -21.96 8.47 43.16
C LEU A 107 -23.45 8.20 42.86
N ARG A 108 -23.81 8.13 41.57
CA ARG A 108 -25.16 7.75 41.15
C ARG A 108 -25.51 6.30 41.46
N LEU A 109 -24.54 5.39 41.44
CA LEU A 109 -24.75 4.00 41.85
C LEU A 109 -25.04 3.91 43.35
N VAL A 110 -24.29 4.64 44.19
CA VAL A 110 -24.57 4.73 45.64
C VAL A 110 -25.98 5.27 45.89
N HIS A 111 -26.38 6.35 45.22
CA HIS A 111 -27.74 6.89 45.35
C HIS A 111 -28.83 5.95 44.82
N ALA A 112 -28.55 5.17 43.78
CA ALA A 112 -29.50 4.17 43.30
C ALA A 112 -29.77 3.10 44.39
N ILE A 113 -28.73 2.65 45.09
CA ILE A 113 -28.86 1.68 46.17
C ILE A 113 -29.60 2.32 47.36
N ASP A 114 -29.24 3.54 47.75
CA ASP A 114 -29.92 4.32 48.79
C ASP A 114 -31.42 4.52 48.48
N ASP A 115 -31.78 4.85 47.24
CA ASP A 115 -33.18 4.99 46.81
C ASP A 115 -33.93 3.65 46.79
N ALA A 116 -33.24 2.55 46.47
CA ALA A 116 -33.84 1.21 46.55
C ALA A 116 -34.11 0.81 48.00
N VAL A 117 -33.18 1.08 48.92
CA VAL A 117 -33.35 0.82 50.35
C VAL A 117 -34.50 1.66 50.91
N ALA A 118 -34.56 2.95 50.57
CA ALA A 118 -35.63 3.85 50.99
C ALA A 118 -37.01 3.39 50.48
N GLU A 119 -37.10 2.89 49.24
CA GLU A 119 -38.35 2.38 48.67
C GLU A 119 -38.83 1.08 49.32
N LEU A 120 -37.90 0.22 49.73
CA LEU A 120 -38.23 -1.02 50.41
C LEU A 120 -38.70 -0.75 51.86
N GLY A 121 -38.34 0.40 52.45
CA GLY A 121 -38.89 0.87 53.73
C GLY A 121 -38.83 -0.18 54.85
N ASP A 122 -39.96 -0.40 55.54
CA ASP A 122 -40.09 -1.37 56.63
C ASP A 122 -39.96 -2.83 56.18
N THR A 123 -40.07 -3.11 54.87
CA THR A 123 -39.92 -4.46 54.30
C THR A 123 -38.46 -4.91 54.12
N TRP A 124 -37.51 -4.06 54.53
CA TRP A 124 -36.08 -4.35 54.62
C TRP A 124 -35.63 -4.48 56.08
N PRO A 125 -35.80 -5.60 56.81
CA PRO A 125 -35.41 -5.69 58.22
C PRO A 125 -33.88 -5.60 58.43
N VAL A 126 -33.43 -5.21 59.63
CA VAL A 126 -32.04 -5.42 60.06
C VAL A 126 -31.87 -6.92 60.35
N PRO A 127 -30.87 -7.62 59.82
CA PRO A 127 -30.68 -9.03 60.13
C PRO A 127 -30.38 -9.20 61.62
N ALA A 128 -31.15 -10.04 62.30
CA ALA A 128 -30.81 -10.48 63.66
C ALA A 128 -29.53 -11.35 63.60
N PRO A 129 -28.61 -11.25 64.58
CA PRO A 129 -27.38 -12.04 64.55
C PRO A 129 -27.72 -13.54 64.61
N GLY A 130 -27.31 -14.31 63.58
CA GLY A 130 -27.37 -15.79 63.59
C GLY A 130 -28.45 -16.47 62.74
N GLY A 131 -29.25 -15.76 61.95
CA GLY A 131 -30.29 -16.37 61.10
C GLY A 131 -29.89 -16.57 59.63
N HIS A 132 -29.36 -17.75 59.25
CA HIS A 132 -28.86 -18.03 57.89
C HIS A 132 -29.93 -18.10 56.76
N GLY A 133 -31.23 -18.08 57.09
CA GLY A 133 -32.32 -18.24 56.11
C GLY A 133 -33.01 -16.96 55.61
N THR A 134 -32.75 -15.79 56.22
CA THR A 134 -33.52 -14.55 55.93
C THR A 134 -32.83 -13.57 54.97
N GLY A 135 -31.53 -13.73 54.70
CA GLY A 135 -30.74 -12.81 53.89
C GLY A 135 -30.81 -12.99 52.36
N GLN A 136 -31.05 -14.21 51.86
CA GLN A 136 -31.11 -14.47 50.41
C GLN A 136 -32.36 -13.86 49.75
N ASP A 137 -33.52 -14.01 50.38
CA ASP A 137 -34.77 -13.43 49.88
C ASP A 137 -34.73 -11.89 49.89
N GLN A 138 -34.11 -11.30 50.92
CA GLN A 138 -33.90 -9.85 51.00
C GLN A 138 -32.93 -9.36 49.92
N ARG A 139 -31.82 -10.07 49.71
CA ARG A 139 -30.88 -9.79 48.62
C ARG A 139 -31.55 -9.85 47.25
N GLN A 140 -32.40 -10.84 47.01
CA GLN A 140 -33.15 -10.92 45.76
C GLN A 140 -34.13 -9.75 45.59
N ARG A 141 -34.86 -9.35 46.64
CA ARG A 141 -35.77 -8.18 46.60
C ARG A 141 -35.04 -6.87 46.31
N LEU A 142 -33.84 -6.67 46.87
CA LEU A 142 -33.00 -5.51 46.55
C LEU A 142 -32.61 -5.50 45.07
N LEU A 143 -32.16 -6.64 44.56
CA LEU A 143 -31.71 -6.78 43.18
C LEU A 143 -32.87 -6.59 42.20
N ASP A 144 -34.05 -7.11 42.51
CA ASP A 144 -35.27 -6.91 41.73
C ASP A 144 -35.66 -5.43 41.71
N GLN A 145 -35.58 -4.75 42.86
CA GLN A 145 -35.85 -3.30 42.94
C GLN A 145 -34.81 -2.48 42.16
N LEU A 146 -33.52 -2.80 42.30
CA LEU A 146 -32.43 -2.20 41.53
C LEU A 146 -32.60 -2.45 40.02
N ALA A 147 -33.06 -3.64 39.62
CA ALA A 147 -33.35 -3.97 38.24
C ALA A 147 -34.53 -3.15 37.69
N ARG A 148 -35.62 -2.99 38.47
CA ARG A 148 -36.78 -2.16 38.10
C ARG A 148 -36.39 -0.70 37.86
N GLN A 149 -35.53 -0.13 38.70
CA GLN A 149 -34.99 1.22 38.51
C GLN A 149 -33.77 1.28 37.58
N ARG A 150 -33.40 0.16 36.95
CA ARG A 150 -32.27 0.02 36.01
C ARG A 150 -30.93 0.48 36.59
N TRP A 151 -30.71 0.24 37.88
CA TRP A 151 -29.50 0.63 38.62
C TRP A 151 -29.22 2.14 38.54
N ARG A 152 -30.28 2.96 38.65
CA ARG A 152 -30.20 4.43 38.62
C ARG A 152 -31.03 5.04 39.76
N PRO A 153 -30.65 6.24 40.26
CA PRO A 153 -31.39 6.94 41.30
C PRO A 153 -32.73 7.48 40.79
N LYS A 154 -33.71 7.61 41.70
CA LYS A 154 -35.04 8.16 41.46
C LYS A 154 -35.01 9.68 41.21
N GLY A 155 -36.00 10.17 40.46
CA GLY A 155 -36.37 11.60 40.47
C GLY A 155 -35.49 12.61 39.72
N ARG A 156 -34.66 12.23 38.73
CA ARG A 156 -33.93 13.23 37.91
C ARG A 156 -34.11 13.05 36.40
N ARG A 157 -34.29 14.19 35.70
CA ARG A 157 -34.51 14.30 34.24
C ARG A 157 -33.56 13.39 33.46
N ARG A 158 -34.11 12.57 32.56
CA ARG A 158 -33.35 11.84 31.54
C ARG A 158 -32.52 12.85 30.74
N TRP A 159 -31.20 12.77 30.83
CA TRP A 159 -30.30 13.42 29.89
C TRP A 159 -29.71 12.32 29.00
N SER A 160 -30.28 12.13 27.81
CA SER A 160 -29.71 11.31 26.75
C SER A 160 -28.72 12.16 25.95
N PRO A 161 -27.44 11.85 25.91
CA PRO A 161 -26.53 12.47 24.95
C PRO A 161 -26.69 11.73 23.61
N GLY A 162 -27.45 12.30 22.66
CA GLY A 162 -27.36 11.96 21.23
C GLY A 162 -28.14 10.74 20.73
N LEU A 163 -28.87 10.98 19.62
CA LEU A 163 -29.52 10.08 18.65
C LEU A 163 -30.26 8.83 19.19
N GLN A 164 -31.59 8.93 19.21
CA GLN A 164 -32.49 7.76 19.28
C GLN A 164 -32.47 7.01 17.94
N LEU A 165 -31.60 6.02 17.81
CA LEU A 165 -31.72 4.95 16.81
C LEU A 165 -32.39 3.75 17.50
N SER A 166 -33.70 3.82 17.71
CA SER A 166 -34.45 2.75 18.39
C SER A 166 -34.99 1.64 17.49
N ASP A 167 -34.90 1.74 16.16
CA ASP A 167 -35.50 0.76 15.24
C ASP A 167 -34.51 -0.05 14.39
N MET A 168 -33.25 -0.21 14.83
CA MET A 168 -32.29 -1.10 14.16
C MET A 168 -31.96 -2.38 14.92
N ALA A 169 -32.89 -2.89 15.73
CA ALA A 169 -32.70 -4.15 16.47
C ALA A 169 -32.76 -5.42 15.59
N HIS A 170 -33.34 -5.33 14.39
CA HIS A 170 -33.59 -6.52 13.55
C HIS A 170 -32.90 -6.50 12.17
N ILE A 171 -32.40 -5.34 11.71
CA ILE A 171 -31.87 -5.22 10.34
C ILE A 171 -30.34 -5.39 10.29
N LEU A 172 -29.61 -4.93 11.32
CA LEU A 172 -28.14 -4.91 11.28
C LEU A 172 -27.46 -6.30 11.27
N PRO A 173 -27.88 -7.31 12.06
CA PRO A 173 -27.20 -8.61 12.06
C PRO A 173 -27.31 -9.33 10.72
N ALA A 174 -28.47 -9.24 10.07
CA ALA A 174 -28.73 -9.89 8.78
C ALA A 174 -27.97 -9.19 7.64
N SER A 175 -27.90 -7.86 7.61
CA SER A 175 -27.15 -7.11 6.60
C SER A 175 -25.63 -7.26 6.75
N ILE A 176 -25.12 -7.39 7.98
CA ILE A 176 -23.68 -7.61 8.24
C ILE A 176 -23.29 -9.03 7.84
N VAL A 177 -24.10 -10.04 8.13
CA VAL A 177 -23.82 -11.44 7.74
C VAL A 177 -23.97 -11.63 6.23
N ALA A 178 -25.00 -11.03 5.61
CA ALA A 178 -25.19 -11.07 4.16
C ALA A 178 -24.10 -10.28 3.40
N GLY A 179 -23.65 -9.15 3.95
CA GLY A 179 -22.53 -8.38 3.41
C GLY A 179 -21.19 -9.11 3.54
N LEU A 180 -20.93 -9.76 4.67
CA LEU A 180 -19.73 -10.61 4.86
C LEU A 180 -19.73 -11.82 3.92
N ALA A 181 -20.87 -12.50 3.75
CA ALA A 181 -20.99 -13.65 2.87
C ALA A 181 -20.83 -13.28 1.38
N ALA A 182 -21.33 -12.11 0.97
CA ALA A 182 -21.17 -11.61 -0.40
C ALA A 182 -19.74 -11.13 -0.70
N LEU A 183 -19.01 -10.60 0.29
CA LEU A 183 -17.63 -10.10 0.15
C LEU A 183 -16.56 -11.20 0.27
N LEU A 184 -16.81 -12.27 1.04
CA LEU A 184 -15.90 -13.43 1.13
C LEU A 184 -15.98 -14.35 -0.10
N ALA A 185 -17.01 -14.20 -0.93
CA ALA A 185 -17.23 -15.07 -2.09
C ALA A 185 -16.42 -14.66 -3.34
N ARG A 186 -15.80 -13.47 -3.38
CA ARG A 186 -14.99 -12.99 -4.51
C ARG A 186 -13.80 -12.11 -4.06
N THR A 187 -12.62 -12.74 -4.06
CA THR A 187 -11.30 -12.14 -4.34
C THR A 187 -10.57 -11.32 -3.24
N ASP A 188 -9.28 -11.64 -3.10
CA ASP A 188 -8.11 -11.06 -2.42
C ASP A 188 -8.13 -10.57 -0.95
N TRP A 189 -7.07 -10.95 -0.23
CA TRP A 189 -6.88 -10.82 1.23
C TRP A 189 -6.99 -9.39 1.78
N TYR A 190 -6.78 -8.36 0.94
CA TYR A 190 -6.84 -6.96 1.37
C TYR A 190 -8.28 -6.46 1.63
N MET A 191 -9.30 -7.02 0.96
CA MET A 191 -10.69 -6.69 1.24
C MET A 191 -11.15 -7.23 2.61
N ALA A 192 -10.58 -8.36 3.03
CA ALA A 192 -10.82 -8.94 4.36
C ALA A 192 -10.24 -8.06 5.49
N VAL A 193 -9.05 -7.47 5.29
CA VAL A 193 -8.44 -6.53 6.25
C VAL A 193 -9.28 -5.25 6.38
N GLY A 194 -9.74 -4.70 5.24
CA GLY A 194 -10.64 -3.54 5.24
C GLY A 194 -11.96 -3.78 5.98
N ALA A 195 -12.57 -4.95 5.77
CA ALA A 195 -13.80 -5.35 6.46
C ALA A 195 -13.58 -5.54 7.97
N GLY A 196 -12.44 -6.11 8.39
CA GLY A 196 -12.08 -6.26 9.80
C GLY A 196 -11.92 -4.92 10.54
N LEU A 197 -11.30 -3.93 9.88
CA LEU A 197 -11.18 -2.57 10.42
C LEU A 197 -12.53 -1.86 10.54
N ALA A 198 -13.41 -1.99 9.54
CA ALA A 198 -14.76 -1.43 9.58
C ALA A 198 -15.60 -2.03 10.72
N LEU A 199 -15.49 -3.35 10.96
CA LEU A 199 -16.17 -4.04 12.06
C LEU A 199 -15.70 -3.55 13.43
N LEU A 200 -14.39 -3.36 13.60
CA LEU A 200 -13.80 -2.80 14.83
C LEU A 200 -14.28 -1.37 15.10
N VAL A 201 -14.37 -0.53 14.07
CA VAL A 201 -14.94 0.83 14.16
C VAL A 201 -16.42 0.76 14.54
N LEU A 202 -17.20 -0.14 13.94
CA LEU A 202 -18.62 -0.31 14.25
C LEU A 202 -18.82 -0.74 15.72
N LEU A 203 -18.09 -1.74 16.21
CA LEU A 203 -18.17 -2.22 17.59
C LEU A 203 -17.73 -1.15 18.61
N THR A 204 -16.72 -0.35 18.29
CA THR A 204 -16.31 0.78 19.13
C THR A 204 -17.34 1.90 19.14
N VAL A 205 -18.05 2.15 18.04
CA VAL A 205 -19.20 3.08 18.00
C VAL A 205 -20.37 2.54 18.83
N PHE A 206 -20.74 1.27 18.70
CA PHE A 206 -21.83 0.66 19.48
C PHE A 206 -21.59 0.69 20.99
N SER A 207 -20.36 0.43 21.45
CA SER A 207 -20.00 0.48 22.88
C SER A 207 -20.00 1.90 23.46
N SER A 208 -19.81 2.92 22.64
CA SER A 208 -19.70 4.32 23.07
C SER A 208 -21.00 5.12 22.93
N VAL A 209 -21.91 4.71 22.03
CA VAL A 209 -23.13 5.45 21.69
C VAL A 209 -24.41 4.91 22.36
N LEU A 210 -24.44 3.67 22.88
CA LEU A 210 -25.65 3.07 23.46
C LEU A 210 -25.59 2.84 25.00
N PRO A 211 -25.54 3.89 25.84
CA PRO A 211 -25.62 3.73 27.29
C PRO A 211 -27.08 3.57 27.75
N GLY A 212 -27.59 2.34 27.89
CA GLY A 212 -28.94 2.17 28.45
C GLY A 212 -29.66 0.83 28.43
N ARG A 213 -29.09 -0.26 27.92
CA ARG A 213 -29.75 -1.57 27.92
C ARG A 213 -28.97 -2.63 28.72
N ALA A 214 -29.63 -3.13 29.77
CA ALA A 214 -29.53 -4.46 30.41
C ALA A 214 -28.25 -4.87 31.22
N PRO A 215 -28.43 -5.76 32.23
CA PRO A 215 -27.40 -6.14 33.24
C PRO A 215 -26.21 -6.95 32.72
N ILE A 216 -26.23 -7.42 31.46
CA ILE A 216 -25.23 -8.31 30.87
C ILE A 216 -23.87 -7.61 30.64
N PHE A 217 -23.70 -6.33 30.96
CA PHE A 217 -22.37 -5.70 30.91
C PHE A 217 -22.07 -4.87 32.14
N LEU A 218 -22.81 -5.05 33.25
CA LEU A 218 -22.58 -4.30 34.48
C LEU A 218 -21.17 -4.52 35.04
N TRP A 219 -20.59 -5.72 34.91
CA TRP A 219 -19.21 -5.98 35.36
C TRP A 219 -18.12 -5.31 34.50
N LEU A 220 -18.43 -4.95 33.25
CA LEU A 220 -17.51 -4.18 32.40
C LEU A 220 -17.45 -2.70 32.79
N ARG A 221 -18.38 -2.24 33.63
CA ARG A 221 -18.46 -0.84 34.04
C ARG A 221 -17.43 -0.51 35.13
N ARG A 222 -16.92 0.73 35.06
CA ARG A 222 -15.90 1.22 35.99
C ARG A 222 -16.46 1.40 37.40
N GLU A 223 -17.71 1.84 37.51
CA GLU A 223 -18.38 2.01 38.80
C GLU A 223 -18.56 0.69 39.54
N SER A 224 -18.90 -0.40 38.84
CA SER A 224 -19.08 -1.72 39.44
C SER A 224 -17.75 -2.34 39.87
N ARG A 225 -16.67 -2.15 39.09
CA ARG A 225 -15.32 -2.55 39.50
C ARG A 225 -14.85 -1.79 40.74
N TRP A 226 -15.07 -0.47 40.78
CA TRP A 226 -14.74 0.34 41.95
C TRP A 226 -15.53 -0.11 43.20
N PHE A 227 -16.80 -0.46 43.03
CA PHE A 227 -17.65 -0.95 44.11
C PHE A 227 -17.10 -2.23 44.78
N LEU A 228 -16.46 -3.09 43.99
CA LEU A 228 -15.86 -4.34 44.46
C LEU A 228 -14.47 -4.14 45.08
N THR A 229 -13.68 -3.21 44.54
CA THR A 229 -12.29 -3.01 44.98
C THR A 229 -12.12 -1.92 46.03
N THR A 230 -13.19 -1.20 46.40
CA THR A 230 -13.12 -0.17 47.44
C THR A 230 -12.97 -0.80 48.82
N THR A 231 -11.89 -0.44 49.52
CA THR A 231 -11.58 -0.92 50.87
C THR A 231 -12.31 -0.14 51.97
N PHE A 232 -13.11 0.87 51.58
CA PHE A 232 -13.91 1.67 52.50
C PHE A 232 -15.12 0.90 53.06
N LEU A 233 -15.54 -0.14 52.34
CA LEU A 233 -16.59 -1.06 52.71
C LEU A 233 -15.95 -2.26 53.47
N ARG A 234 -16.64 -2.81 54.48
CA ARG A 234 -16.17 -3.98 55.26
C ARG A 234 -15.70 -5.11 54.31
N ALA A 235 -14.65 -5.84 54.69
CA ALA A 235 -14.24 -7.02 53.91
C ALA A 235 -15.44 -7.98 53.81
N PRO A 236 -15.76 -8.49 52.60
CA PRO A 236 -16.84 -9.45 52.43
C PRO A 236 -16.55 -10.72 53.24
N ASP A 237 -17.61 -11.44 53.60
CA ASP A 237 -17.49 -12.70 54.34
C ASP A 237 -16.59 -13.69 53.57
N GLN A 238 -15.80 -14.51 54.29
CA GLN A 238 -14.72 -15.32 53.71
C GLN A 238 -15.18 -16.31 52.61
N ASP A 239 -16.49 -16.57 52.48
CA ASP A 239 -17.10 -17.49 51.52
C ASP A 239 -17.52 -16.87 50.16
N GLU A 240 -17.43 -15.53 49.98
CA GLU A 240 -17.86 -14.89 48.71
C GLU A 240 -16.70 -14.33 47.86
N SER A 241 -16.62 -14.76 46.58
CA SER A 241 -15.56 -14.34 45.66
C SER A 241 -15.67 -12.87 45.24
N THR A 242 -14.59 -12.10 45.42
CA THR A 242 -14.49 -10.67 45.02
C THR A 242 -13.91 -10.45 43.62
N GLU A 243 -13.48 -11.50 42.94
CA GLU A 243 -12.81 -11.40 41.64
C GLU A 243 -13.78 -11.19 40.47
N VAL A 244 -13.50 -10.17 39.65
CA VAL A 244 -14.18 -9.91 38.37
C VAL A 244 -13.25 -10.26 37.22
N SER A 245 -13.73 -11.09 36.31
CA SER A 245 -13.00 -11.50 35.11
C SER A 245 -13.82 -11.19 33.85
N LEU A 246 -13.12 -10.69 32.81
CA LEU A 246 -13.69 -10.46 31.49
C LEU A 246 -14.29 -11.73 30.87
N LEU A 247 -13.74 -12.89 31.24
CA LEU A 247 -14.09 -14.20 30.67
C LEU A 247 -15.11 -14.97 31.53
N ARG A 248 -15.54 -14.43 32.68
CA ARG A 248 -16.47 -15.10 33.62
C ARG A 248 -17.62 -14.16 34.03
N PRO A 249 -18.60 -13.92 33.13
CA PRO A 249 -19.65 -12.92 33.32
C PRO A 249 -20.59 -13.24 34.49
N VAL A 250 -20.98 -14.51 34.67
CA VAL A 250 -21.93 -14.93 35.72
C VAL A 250 -21.33 -14.81 37.12
N ARG A 251 -20.05 -15.18 37.32
CA ARG A 251 -19.36 -15.03 38.61
C ARG A 251 -19.19 -13.55 38.97
N SER A 252 -18.76 -12.75 38.00
CA SER A 252 -18.59 -11.32 38.16
C SER A 252 -19.90 -10.62 38.53
N TRP A 253 -21.03 -11.06 37.97
CA TRP A 253 -22.37 -10.59 38.33
C TRP A 253 -22.73 -10.90 39.79
N ARG A 254 -22.52 -12.15 40.24
CA ARG A 254 -22.82 -12.57 41.62
C ARG A 254 -22.02 -11.77 42.66
N ALA A 255 -20.75 -11.50 42.37
CA ALA A 255 -19.89 -10.66 43.22
C ALA A 255 -20.42 -9.22 43.35
N ILE A 256 -20.87 -8.60 42.25
CA ILE A 256 -21.46 -7.25 42.28
C ILE A 256 -22.77 -7.25 43.07
N ALA A 257 -23.59 -8.30 42.89
CA ALA A 257 -24.86 -8.45 43.58
C ALA A 257 -24.69 -8.65 45.10
N ALA A 258 -23.65 -9.38 45.53
CA ALA A 258 -23.23 -9.48 46.93
C ALA A 258 -22.89 -8.10 47.48
N ARG A 259 -21.99 -7.42 46.79
CA ARG A 259 -21.46 -6.15 47.27
C ARG A 259 -22.51 -5.04 47.35
N ALA A 260 -23.48 -5.04 46.42
CA ALA A 260 -24.62 -4.12 46.48
C ALA A 260 -25.46 -4.31 47.74
N TYR A 261 -25.59 -5.56 48.21
CA TYR A 261 -26.29 -5.89 49.44
C TYR A 261 -25.55 -5.39 50.69
N ASP A 262 -24.23 -5.64 50.80
CA ASP A 262 -23.41 -5.14 51.92
C ASP A 262 -23.53 -3.62 52.08
N VAL A 263 -23.54 -2.90 50.95
CA VAL A 263 -23.67 -1.45 50.95
C VAL A 263 -25.07 -1.00 51.34
N ALA A 264 -26.10 -1.70 50.87
CA ALA A 264 -27.48 -1.41 51.27
C ALA A 264 -27.67 -1.56 52.78
N GLU A 265 -27.09 -2.60 53.38
CA GLU A 265 -27.11 -2.81 54.84
C GLU A 265 -26.38 -1.69 55.58
N ALA A 266 -25.17 -1.33 55.13
CA ALA A 266 -24.39 -0.27 55.75
C ALA A 266 -25.00 1.13 55.57
N LEU A 267 -25.69 1.39 54.45
CA LEU A 267 -26.42 2.64 54.24
C LEU A 267 -27.65 2.75 55.16
N LYS A 268 -28.36 1.63 55.41
CA LYS A 268 -29.50 1.60 56.32
C LYS A 268 -29.10 1.83 57.79
N ALA A 269 -27.95 1.28 58.21
CA ALA A 269 -27.42 1.49 59.55
C ALA A 269 -27.20 2.99 59.88
N GLY A 270 -27.05 3.84 58.85
CA GLY A 270 -27.01 5.29 58.97
C GLY A 270 -25.69 5.82 59.55
N GLY A 271 -25.67 7.12 59.89
CA GLY A 271 -24.51 7.81 60.46
C GLY A 271 -23.46 8.23 59.42
N ASP A 272 -22.24 8.53 59.91
CA ASP A 272 -21.13 9.13 59.15
C ASP A 272 -20.71 8.30 57.93
N PHE A 273 -20.93 6.99 57.96
CA PHE A 273 -20.55 6.08 56.89
C PHE A 273 -21.22 6.40 55.56
N HIS A 274 -22.53 6.70 55.57
CA HIS A 274 -23.26 7.06 54.34
C HIS A 274 -22.65 8.32 53.71
N LEU A 275 -22.49 9.39 54.50
CA LEU A 275 -21.89 10.64 54.03
C LEU A 275 -20.47 10.41 53.50
N GLN A 276 -19.63 9.69 54.23
CA GLN A 276 -18.25 9.39 53.82
C GLN A 276 -18.20 8.56 52.52
N LEU A 277 -19.10 7.59 52.33
CA LEU A 277 -19.18 6.81 51.08
C LEU A 277 -19.62 7.66 49.89
N CYS A 278 -20.60 8.55 50.07
CA CYS A 278 -21.00 9.50 49.03
C CYS A 278 -19.86 10.47 48.68
N VAL A 279 -19.15 11.01 49.67
CA VAL A 279 -17.99 11.88 49.45
C VAL A 279 -16.87 11.13 48.72
N LEU A 280 -16.59 9.88 49.09
CA LEU A 280 -15.61 9.05 48.40
C LEU A 280 -15.99 8.81 46.93
N ALA A 281 -17.25 8.47 46.66
CA ALA A 281 -17.74 8.25 45.31
C ALA A 281 -17.67 9.52 44.45
N LEU A 282 -18.01 10.68 45.01
CA LEU A 282 -17.87 11.98 44.36
C LEU A 282 -16.41 12.25 43.96
N ARG A 283 -15.48 12.08 44.90
CA ARG A 283 -14.04 12.34 44.68
C ARG A 283 -13.47 11.43 43.61
N GLU A 284 -13.79 10.15 43.64
CA GLU A 284 -13.31 9.18 42.66
C GLU A 284 -13.86 9.47 41.25
N ASP A 285 -15.13 9.88 41.15
CA ASP A 285 -15.70 10.31 39.87
C ASP A 285 -15.02 11.58 39.36
N LEU A 286 -14.76 12.58 40.21
CA LEU A 286 -14.00 13.79 39.82
C LEU A 286 -12.56 13.45 39.40
N ARG A 287 -11.89 12.53 40.10
CA ARG A 287 -10.56 12.03 39.73
C ARG A 287 -10.58 11.35 38.36
N ASP A 288 -11.55 10.47 38.09
CA ASP A 288 -11.68 9.81 36.80
C ASP A 288 -11.89 10.84 35.68
N ASN A 289 -12.71 11.87 35.91
CA ASN A 289 -12.94 12.96 34.96
C ASN A 289 -11.67 13.75 34.61
N HIS A 290 -10.68 13.81 35.50
CA HIS A 290 -9.42 14.55 35.34
C HIS A 290 -8.18 13.68 35.09
N ARG A 291 -8.35 12.36 34.94
CA ARG A 291 -7.25 11.43 34.66
C ARG A 291 -6.50 11.82 33.37
N ARG A 292 -5.19 12.10 33.50
CA ARG A 292 -4.30 12.55 32.41
C ARG A 292 -4.23 11.53 31.26
N TRP A 293 -3.82 10.29 31.58
CA TRP A 293 -3.68 9.19 30.63
C TRP A 293 -4.98 8.38 30.52
N SER A 294 -5.90 8.88 29.71
CA SER A 294 -7.10 8.16 29.30
C SER A 294 -7.16 8.07 27.79
N TRP A 295 -7.90 7.12 27.24
CA TRP A 295 -8.12 6.94 25.81
C TRP A 295 -8.70 8.17 25.07
N ASP A 296 -9.22 9.17 25.78
CA ASP A 296 -9.71 10.43 25.22
C ASP A 296 -8.89 11.65 25.72
N LEU A 297 -7.74 11.42 26.37
CA LEU A 297 -6.88 12.42 27.02
C LEU A 297 -7.66 13.45 27.84
N ARG A 298 -8.77 13.03 28.47
CA ARG A 298 -9.74 13.93 29.10
C ARG A 298 -9.13 14.81 30.19
N GLY A 299 -8.12 14.33 30.91
CA GLY A 299 -7.36 15.14 31.87
C GLY A 299 -6.60 16.29 31.22
N PHE A 300 -6.08 16.12 30.01
CA PHE A 300 -5.45 17.20 29.22
C PHE A 300 -6.47 18.15 28.59
N LYS A 301 -7.72 17.71 28.40
CA LYS A 301 -8.83 18.54 27.91
C LYS A 301 -9.49 19.41 29.01
N ARG A 302 -9.16 19.20 30.28
CA ARG A 302 -9.78 19.88 31.44
C ARG A 302 -8.78 20.64 32.32
N PRO A 303 -8.17 21.74 31.84
CA PRO A 303 -6.98 22.33 32.48
C PRO A 303 -7.15 22.81 33.93
N ARG A 304 -8.37 23.10 34.39
CA ARG A 304 -8.64 23.69 35.72
C ARG A 304 -9.31 22.68 36.67
N PRO A 305 -8.95 22.63 37.97
CA PRO A 305 -9.58 21.74 38.95
C PRO A 305 -11.07 22.08 39.17
N PRO A 306 -11.91 21.11 39.58
CA PRO A 306 -13.27 21.38 40.05
C PRO A 306 -13.23 22.14 41.39
N MET A 307 -14.11 23.14 41.55
CA MET A 307 -14.20 23.93 42.78
C MET A 307 -15.61 23.89 43.37
N LEU A 308 -15.74 23.64 44.67
CA LEU A 308 -17.00 23.66 45.42
C LEU A 308 -17.02 24.88 46.34
N PHE A 309 -18.04 25.72 46.20
CA PHE A 309 -18.26 26.88 47.04
C PHE A 309 -19.39 26.62 48.05
N LEU A 310 -19.14 26.94 49.31
CA LEU A 310 -20.07 26.88 50.44
C LEU A 310 -20.20 28.30 51.02
N PRO A 311 -21.06 29.17 50.45
CA PRO A 311 -21.18 30.57 50.89
C PRO A 311 -21.62 30.74 52.35
N ARG A 312 -22.25 29.72 52.91
CA ARG A 312 -22.57 29.61 54.33
C ARG A 312 -22.42 28.14 54.70
N ALA A 313 -21.47 27.79 55.55
CA ALA A 313 -21.30 26.43 56.05
C ALA A 313 -21.58 26.43 57.56
N ASP A 314 -22.72 25.85 57.93
CA ASP A 314 -23.15 25.73 59.32
C ASP A 314 -23.73 24.32 59.59
N ALA A 315 -24.06 24.04 60.86
CA ALA A 315 -24.64 22.77 61.26
C ALA A 315 -26.09 22.58 60.74
N ARG A 316 -26.83 23.68 60.51
CA ARG A 316 -28.23 23.64 60.05
C ARG A 316 -28.31 23.21 58.59
N ASN A 317 -27.38 23.62 57.75
CA ASN A 317 -27.32 23.19 56.34
C ASN A 317 -26.39 22.00 56.07
N GLY A 318 -25.68 21.49 57.09
CA GLY A 318 -24.79 20.34 56.97
C GLY A 318 -23.44 20.66 56.30
N GLY A 319 -23.12 21.94 56.09
CA GLY A 319 -21.86 22.36 55.47
C GLY A 319 -20.63 21.99 56.28
N ILE A 320 -20.70 22.04 57.62
CA ILE A 320 -19.60 21.65 58.52
C ILE A 320 -19.33 20.14 58.41
N GLU A 321 -20.38 19.32 58.42
CA GLU A 321 -20.28 17.86 58.26
C GLU A 321 -19.71 17.45 56.89
N LEU A 322 -20.06 18.19 55.83
CA LEU A 322 -19.44 17.98 54.51
C LEU A 322 -17.94 18.28 54.51
N ILE A 323 -17.50 19.38 55.15
CA ILE A 323 -16.08 19.73 55.26
C ILE A 323 -15.31 18.67 56.06
N ARG A 324 -15.89 18.22 57.19
CA ARG A 324 -15.35 17.11 58.01
C ARG A 324 -15.20 15.83 57.18
N ALA A 325 -16.27 15.40 56.52
CA ALA A 325 -16.25 14.20 55.69
C ALA A 325 -15.23 14.27 54.54
N VAL A 326 -15.07 15.43 53.88
CA VAL A 326 -14.03 15.62 52.86
C VAL A 326 -12.63 15.44 53.45
N SER A 327 -12.37 16.02 54.63
CA SER A 327 -11.08 15.88 55.31
C SER A 327 -10.83 14.43 55.76
N ASP A 328 -11.81 13.76 56.35
CA ASP A 328 -11.68 12.39 56.86
C ASP A 328 -11.42 11.38 55.75
N VAL A 329 -12.17 11.45 54.65
CA VAL A 329 -12.01 10.54 53.51
C VAL A 329 -10.65 10.76 52.83
N ARG A 330 -10.13 12.00 52.82
CA ARG A 330 -8.78 12.30 52.31
C ARG A 330 -7.69 11.72 53.20
N SER A 331 -7.83 11.84 54.52
CA SER A 331 -6.86 11.29 55.49
C SER A 331 -6.83 9.76 55.47
N ARG A 332 -7.97 9.08 55.33
CA ARG A 332 -8.03 7.61 55.35
C ARG A 332 -7.40 6.91 54.15
N ARG A 333 -7.37 7.56 52.96
CA ARG A 333 -6.90 6.93 51.71
C ARG A 333 -5.54 7.43 51.23
N SER A 334 -5.03 8.55 51.76
CA SER A 334 -3.82 9.22 51.28
C SER A 334 -3.83 9.53 49.77
N GLU A 335 -5.01 9.51 49.14
CA GLU A 335 -5.20 9.74 47.71
C GLU A 335 -5.61 11.20 47.48
N ILE A 336 -4.86 11.88 46.62
CA ILE A 336 -5.13 13.26 46.22
C ILE A 336 -6.24 13.27 45.15
N ASP A 337 -7.27 14.08 45.37
CA ASP A 337 -8.33 14.33 44.41
C ASP A 337 -8.29 15.79 43.95
N PRO A 338 -8.86 16.12 42.78
CA PRO A 338 -8.68 17.46 42.22
C PRO A 338 -9.59 18.53 42.85
N LEU A 339 -10.46 18.21 43.82
CA LEU A 339 -11.49 19.13 44.33
C LEU A 339 -10.90 20.21 45.26
N VAL A 340 -11.17 21.48 44.97
CA VAL A 340 -10.92 22.58 45.92
C VAL A 340 -12.25 22.97 46.57
N VAL A 341 -12.27 23.13 47.89
CA VAL A 341 -13.47 23.60 48.62
C VAL A 341 -13.19 25.01 49.15
N VAL A 342 -14.15 25.93 48.99
CA VAL A 342 -14.08 27.29 49.55
C VAL A 342 -15.35 27.55 50.34
N ALA A 343 -15.24 27.70 51.65
CA ALA A 343 -16.36 27.81 52.57
C ALA A 343 -16.26 29.07 53.42
N ALA A 344 -17.39 29.70 53.70
CA ALA A 344 -17.51 30.71 54.76
C ALA A 344 -18.15 30.06 55.98
N VAL A 345 -17.48 30.18 57.13
CA VAL A 345 -17.94 29.63 58.42
C VAL A 345 -18.03 30.79 59.40
N SER A 346 -19.14 30.86 60.13
CA SER A 346 -19.36 31.90 61.14
C SER A 346 -18.33 31.78 62.27
N ALA A 347 -17.96 32.90 62.88
CA ALA A 347 -17.04 32.88 64.02
C ALA A 347 -17.54 31.97 65.17
N ARG A 348 -18.86 31.84 65.34
CA ARG A 348 -19.46 30.97 66.37
C ARG A 348 -19.27 29.48 66.07
N ASP A 349 -19.28 29.09 64.80
CA ASP A 349 -19.27 27.69 64.38
C ASP A 349 -17.83 27.20 64.09
N LEU A 350 -16.84 28.10 64.10
CA LEU A 350 -15.42 27.80 63.91
C LEU A 350 -14.85 26.74 64.90
N PRO A 351 -15.23 26.71 66.19
CA PRO A 351 -14.78 25.65 67.12
C PRO A 351 -15.18 24.23 66.70
N HIS A 352 -16.19 24.08 65.84
CA HIS A 352 -16.56 22.78 65.27
C HIS A 352 -15.57 22.30 64.19
N ILE A 353 -14.71 23.18 63.68
CA ILE A 353 -13.68 22.87 62.68
C ILE A 353 -12.28 22.85 63.32
N GLU A 354 -12.06 23.72 64.32
CA GLU A 354 -10.81 23.84 65.06
C GLU A 354 -10.95 23.26 66.47
N ARG A 355 -10.37 22.08 66.73
CA ARG A 355 -10.09 21.65 68.10
C ARG A 355 -8.68 22.09 68.50
N GLY A 356 -8.61 23.28 69.09
CA GLY A 356 -7.44 23.81 69.79
C GLY A 356 -6.76 24.98 69.08
N THR A 357 -7.18 26.21 69.36
CA THR A 357 -6.34 27.39 69.22
C THR A 357 -5.47 27.51 70.46
N ALA A 358 -4.16 27.28 70.33
CA ALA A 358 -3.23 27.81 71.32
C ALA A 358 -3.25 29.34 71.16
N PRO A 359 -3.45 30.14 72.23
CA PRO A 359 -3.33 31.57 72.13
C PRO A 359 -1.90 31.91 71.67
N VAL A 360 -1.77 32.51 70.50
CA VAL A 360 -0.50 33.11 70.08
C VAL A 360 -0.25 34.28 71.01
N THR A 361 0.69 34.13 71.94
CA THR A 361 1.21 35.23 72.74
C THR A 361 1.76 36.29 71.77
N ARG A 362 1.10 37.45 71.70
CA ARG A 362 1.56 38.58 70.89
C ARG A 362 2.87 39.11 71.48
N GLU A 363 4.00 38.83 70.83
CA GLU A 363 5.19 39.67 70.95
C GLU A 363 4.95 41.01 70.20
N PRO A 364 5.41 42.15 70.72
CA PRO A 364 5.10 43.44 70.11
C PRO A 364 5.99 43.77 68.89
N ALA A 365 5.31 44.34 67.87
CA ALA A 365 5.80 45.25 66.83
C ALA A 365 6.88 44.76 65.84
N SER A 366 6.45 43.96 64.87
CA SER A 366 6.96 44.04 63.48
C SER A 366 5.86 44.69 62.60
N PRO A 367 6.20 45.39 61.50
CA PRO A 367 5.18 45.91 60.58
C PRO A 367 4.26 44.77 60.15
N GLN A 368 2.94 44.93 60.33
CA GLN A 368 2.00 43.88 59.99
C GLN A 368 2.19 43.48 58.53
N PRO A 369 2.54 42.22 58.23
CA PRO A 369 2.76 41.79 56.86
C PRO A 369 1.48 41.99 56.05
N ARG A 370 1.61 42.39 54.79
CA ARG A 370 0.44 42.54 53.89
C ARG A 370 -0.36 41.25 53.89
N PHE A 371 -1.69 41.33 53.82
CA PHE A 371 -2.57 40.16 53.83
C PHE A 371 -2.18 39.10 52.78
N SER A 372 -1.69 39.52 51.61
CA SER A 372 -1.16 38.61 50.58
C SER A 372 0.02 37.75 51.06
N ASP A 373 0.92 38.31 51.86
CA ASP A 373 2.09 37.60 52.39
C ASP A 373 1.69 36.66 53.52
N GLN A 374 0.74 37.09 54.36
CA GLN A 374 0.13 36.24 55.38
C GLN A 374 -0.57 35.03 54.75
N LEU A 375 -1.42 35.24 53.73
CA LEU A 375 -2.15 34.17 53.04
C LEU A 375 -1.19 33.14 52.40
N ARG A 376 -0.12 33.61 51.74
CA ARG A 376 0.92 32.73 51.18
C ARG A 376 1.64 31.94 52.27
N THR A 377 1.91 32.57 53.40
CA THR A 377 2.60 31.93 54.54
C THR A 377 1.71 30.85 55.15
N LEU A 378 0.44 31.16 55.42
CA LEU A 378 -0.56 30.21 55.90
C LEU A 378 -0.69 28.99 54.95
N TYR A 379 -0.73 29.23 53.64
CA TYR A 379 -0.82 28.15 52.65
C TYR A 379 0.43 27.25 52.68
N ARG A 380 1.63 27.85 52.69
CA ARG A 380 2.90 27.09 52.74
C ARG A 380 3.04 26.31 54.05
N GLU A 381 2.63 26.89 55.17
CA GLU A 381 2.68 26.24 56.47
C GLU A 381 1.68 25.08 56.57
N TRP A 382 0.44 25.28 56.11
CA TRP A 382 -0.55 24.22 55.97
C TRP A 382 0.00 23.08 55.10
N ALA A 383 0.50 23.40 53.90
CA ALA A 383 1.03 22.39 52.97
C ALA A 383 2.23 21.62 53.56
N ARG A 384 3.12 22.29 54.30
CA ARG A 384 4.28 21.68 54.97
C ARG A 384 3.86 20.75 56.12
N THR A 385 2.86 21.16 56.89
CA THR A 385 2.41 20.43 58.09
C THR A 385 1.35 19.37 57.80
N LEU A 386 0.79 19.34 56.58
CA LEU A 386 -0.26 18.40 56.17
C LEU A 386 0.07 16.94 56.46
N ARG A 387 1.30 16.49 56.19
CA ARG A 387 1.73 15.10 56.46
C ARG A 387 1.79 14.78 57.95
N VAL A 388 2.17 15.75 58.78
CA VAL A 388 2.25 15.61 60.24
C VAL A 388 0.85 15.64 60.86
N ARG A 389 -0.07 16.44 60.32
CA ARG A 389 -1.47 16.54 60.78
C ARG A 389 -2.33 15.32 60.43
N GLN A 390 -1.86 14.43 59.56
CA GLN A 390 -2.56 13.18 59.22
C GLN A 390 -2.36 12.07 60.27
N THR A 391 -1.45 12.24 61.24
CA THR A 391 -1.17 11.23 62.25
C THR A 391 -2.25 11.24 63.35
N PRO A 392 -2.86 10.08 63.71
CA PRO A 392 -3.94 10.01 64.70
C PRO A 392 -3.55 10.43 66.14
N SER A 393 -2.26 10.50 66.44
CA SER A 393 -1.70 10.55 67.81
C SER A 393 -1.39 11.96 68.33
N GLY A 394 -1.69 13.02 67.57
CA GLY A 394 -1.38 14.40 67.98
C GLY A 394 -2.50 15.03 68.80
N GLU A 395 -2.23 15.44 70.04
CA GLU A 395 -3.12 16.21 70.94
C GLU A 395 -3.50 17.63 70.41
N ARG A 396 -3.28 17.93 69.12
CA ARG A 396 -3.60 19.20 68.43
C ARG A 396 -4.46 18.95 67.18
N ALA A 397 -5.54 18.18 67.33
CA ALA A 397 -6.29 17.58 66.24
C ALA A 397 -7.33 18.53 65.58
N GLY A 398 -6.86 19.44 64.72
CA GLY A 398 -7.69 20.08 63.69
C GLY A 398 -7.89 19.18 62.46
N LEU A 399 -8.84 19.52 61.58
CA LEU A 399 -9.04 18.79 60.32
C LEU A 399 -7.83 19.01 59.36
N PRO A 400 -7.05 17.97 59.01
CA PRO A 400 -5.76 18.14 58.31
C PRO A 400 -5.86 18.79 56.93
N TRP A 401 -6.94 18.54 56.19
CA TRP A 401 -7.14 19.07 54.84
C TRP A 401 -7.82 20.44 54.81
N VAL A 402 -8.11 21.01 55.98
CA VAL A 402 -8.73 22.32 56.14
C VAL A 402 -7.66 23.36 56.43
N MET A 403 -7.75 24.48 55.71
CA MET A 403 -6.94 25.67 55.92
C MET A 403 -7.88 26.80 56.32
N THR A 404 -7.83 27.20 57.59
CA THR A 404 -8.59 28.35 58.10
C THR A 404 -7.88 29.65 57.73
N VAL A 405 -8.66 30.63 57.26
CA VAL A 405 -8.16 31.94 56.82
C VAL A 405 -8.93 33.02 57.58
N PRO A 406 -8.33 33.64 58.60
CA PRO A 406 -8.95 34.74 59.34
C PRO A 406 -8.94 36.01 58.48
N LEU A 407 -10.12 36.59 58.26
CA LEU A 407 -10.31 37.80 57.46
C LEU A 407 -10.44 39.02 58.37
N PRO A 408 -9.50 39.98 58.32
CA PRO A 408 -9.57 41.21 59.10
C PRO A 408 -10.54 42.22 58.46
N HIS A 409 -11.16 43.06 59.30
CA HIS A 409 -12.20 44.01 58.90
C HIS A 409 -11.75 44.98 57.80
N ASP A 410 -10.51 45.48 57.87
CA ASP A 410 -9.91 46.43 56.92
C ASP A 410 -9.78 45.85 55.49
N GLN A 411 -9.75 44.53 55.35
CA GLN A 411 -9.63 43.85 54.05
C GLN A 411 -10.99 43.46 53.44
N LEU A 412 -12.09 43.65 54.17
CA LEU A 412 -13.47 43.34 53.73
C LEU A 412 -14.18 44.54 53.08
N GLY A 413 -13.59 45.74 53.17
CA GLY A 413 -14.07 46.94 52.48
C GLY A 413 -13.84 46.93 50.96
N PRO A 414 -14.56 47.78 50.21
CA PRO A 414 -14.37 47.91 48.77
C PRO A 414 -12.99 48.53 48.43
N VAL A 415 -12.34 48.04 47.39
CA VAL A 415 -11.06 48.58 46.87
C VAL A 415 -11.34 49.42 45.62
N GLU A 416 -10.85 50.66 45.59
CA GLU A 416 -11.05 51.60 44.47
C GLU A 416 -10.21 51.25 43.22
N ASP A 417 -9.05 50.58 43.41
CA ASP A 417 -8.12 50.26 42.32
C ASP A 417 -8.42 48.94 41.59
N ARG A 418 -8.60 49.02 40.27
CA ARG A 418 -8.71 47.86 39.36
C ARG A 418 -7.36 47.17 39.17
N HIS A 419 -7.05 46.19 40.00
CA HIS A 419 -5.86 45.34 39.88
C HIS A 419 -5.97 44.38 38.68
N ARG A 420 -4.84 44.12 38.00
CA ARG A 420 -4.74 43.04 36.99
C ARG A 420 -4.66 41.69 37.69
N HIS A 421 -5.70 40.87 37.56
CA HIS A 421 -5.74 39.53 38.14
C HIS A 421 -4.79 38.55 37.43
N LEU A 422 -4.18 37.65 38.20
CA LEU A 422 -3.55 36.46 37.63
C LEU A 422 -4.63 35.62 36.96
N ARG A 423 -4.38 35.06 35.77
CA ARG A 423 -5.32 34.17 35.10
C ARG A 423 -4.60 32.97 34.50
N ALA A 424 -4.86 31.79 35.05
CA ALA A 424 -4.32 30.55 34.50
C ALA A 424 -4.98 30.19 33.15
N ALA A 425 -4.24 29.48 32.29
CA ALA A 425 -4.71 29.09 30.97
C ALA A 425 -6.03 28.28 31.02
N THR A 426 -6.99 28.64 30.17
CA THR A 426 -8.37 28.12 30.25
C THR A 426 -8.74 27.12 29.15
N ARG A 427 -7.96 27.04 28.05
CA ARG A 427 -8.31 26.23 26.86
C ARG A 427 -7.19 25.24 26.51
N PRO A 428 -7.51 23.97 26.26
CA PRO A 428 -6.58 23.06 25.59
C PRO A 428 -6.40 23.47 24.10
N PRO A 429 -5.26 23.13 23.47
CA PRO A 429 -5.06 23.34 22.03
C PRO A 429 -6.05 22.51 21.19
N LEU A 430 -6.37 22.98 19.98
CA LEU A 430 -7.31 22.33 19.07
C LEU A 430 -6.92 20.87 18.75
N ALA A 431 -5.63 20.60 18.52
CA ALA A 431 -5.13 19.25 18.30
C ALA A 431 -5.50 18.29 19.44
N ARG A 432 -5.42 18.75 20.70
CA ARG A 432 -5.81 17.95 21.86
C ARG A 432 -7.32 17.78 21.97
N LEU A 433 -8.12 18.72 21.49
CA LEU A 433 -9.59 18.60 21.48
C LEU A 433 -10.08 17.58 20.44
N VAL A 434 -9.49 17.59 19.25
CA VAL A 434 -9.80 16.68 18.13
C VAL A 434 -9.27 15.27 18.39
N TRP A 435 -8.17 15.14 19.13
CA TRP A 435 -7.61 13.84 19.49
C TRP A 435 -8.62 12.99 20.25
N SER A 436 -8.97 11.85 19.66
CA SER A 436 -9.75 10.78 20.23
C SER A 436 -9.31 9.48 19.57
N LEU A 437 -9.54 8.34 20.23
CA LEU A 437 -9.30 7.02 19.62
C LEU A 437 -9.98 6.91 18.23
N HIS A 438 -11.16 7.48 18.07
CA HIS A 438 -11.90 7.46 16.80
C HIS A 438 -11.23 8.30 15.72
N ALA A 439 -10.69 9.47 16.05
CA ALA A 439 -9.94 10.29 15.10
C ALA A 439 -8.64 9.59 14.65
N LEU A 440 -7.96 8.89 15.57
CA LEU A 440 -6.78 8.09 15.24
C LEU A 440 -7.13 6.92 14.32
N LEU A 441 -8.19 6.18 14.64
CA LEU A 441 -8.67 5.06 13.80
C LEU A 441 -9.09 5.53 12.41
N LEU A 442 -9.77 6.68 12.31
CA LEU A 442 -10.15 7.26 11.01
C LEU A 442 -8.93 7.64 10.18
N VAL A 443 -7.93 8.31 10.78
CA VAL A 443 -6.69 8.66 10.08
C VAL A 443 -5.95 7.42 9.62
N LEU A 444 -5.84 6.39 10.47
CA LEU A 444 -5.23 5.12 10.09
C LEU A 444 -5.98 4.46 8.93
N ALA A 445 -7.32 4.43 8.98
CA ALA A 445 -8.15 3.89 7.92
C ALA A 445 -7.92 4.62 6.58
N VAL A 446 -7.94 5.96 6.59
CA VAL A 446 -7.69 6.78 5.39
C VAL A 446 -6.30 6.52 4.82
N LEU A 447 -5.26 6.45 5.67
CA LEU A 447 -3.91 6.14 5.23
C LEU A 447 -3.82 4.74 4.62
N THR A 448 -4.42 3.72 5.26
CA THR A 448 -4.43 2.36 4.72
C THR A 448 -5.16 2.27 3.38
N THR A 449 -6.33 2.91 3.25
CA THR A 449 -7.07 2.95 1.99
C THR A 449 -6.27 3.67 0.90
N GLY A 450 -5.64 4.79 1.22
CA GLY A 450 -4.78 5.53 0.28
C GLY A 450 -3.61 4.67 -0.21
N THR A 451 -2.93 3.96 0.68
CA THR A 451 -1.83 3.05 0.33
C THR A 451 -2.29 1.89 -0.53
N VAL A 452 -3.44 1.26 -0.22
CA VAL A 452 -3.99 0.15 -1.01
C VAL A 452 -4.38 0.60 -2.41
N VAL A 453 -5.09 1.74 -2.53
CA VAL A 453 -5.44 2.31 -3.83
C VAL A 453 -4.18 2.63 -4.63
N ARG A 454 -3.17 3.22 -3.98
CA ARG A 454 -1.89 3.52 -4.64
C ARG A 454 -1.18 2.26 -5.13
N ALA A 455 -1.09 1.22 -4.30
CA ALA A 455 -0.49 -0.06 -4.67
C ALA A 455 -1.21 -0.70 -5.85
N HIS A 456 -2.55 -0.71 -5.85
CA HIS A 456 -3.35 -1.22 -6.98
C HIS A 456 -3.10 -0.41 -8.26
N THR A 457 -3.01 0.92 -8.18
CA THR A 457 -2.71 1.74 -9.38
C THR A 457 -1.32 1.48 -9.95
N LEU A 458 -0.36 1.09 -9.10
CA LEU A 458 0.98 0.72 -9.55
C LEU A 458 0.97 -0.66 -10.20
N HIS A 459 0.30 -1.64 -9.59
CA HIS A 459 0.20 -3.01 -10.09
C HIS A 459 -0.55 -3.09 -11.43
N GLU A 460 -1.55 -2.25 -11.66
CA GLU A 460 -2.24 -2.18 -12.95
C GLU A 460 -1.37 -1.59 -14.07
N ARG A 461 -0.37 -0.76 -13.73
CA ARG A 461 0.41 0.00 -14.72
C ARG A 461 1.76 -0.62 -15.03
N TYR A 462 2.41 -1.21 -14.04
CA TYR A 462 3.78 -1.70 -14.10
C TYR A 462 3.81 -3.21 -13.90
N CYS A 463 4.75 -3.89 -14.56
CA CYS A 463 4.84 -5.35 -14.44
C CYS A 463 5.30 -5.80 -13.06
N SER A 464 6.20 -5.04 -12.44
CA SER A 464 6.66 -5.30 -11.08
C SER A 464 6.32 -4.11 -10.19
N ALA A 465 5.46 -4.33 -9.20
CA ALA A 465 5.03 -3.31 -8.25
C ALA A 465 4.99 -3.87 -6.82
N GLN A 466 5.55 -3.12 -5.90
CA GLN A 466 5.42 -3.31 -4.46
C GLN A 466 4.41 -2.30 -3.89
N VAL A 467 4.17 -2.35 -2.58
CA VAL A 467 3.17 -1.49 -1.91
C VAL A 467 3.43 0.01 -2.13
N LEU A 468 4.70 0.42 -2.25
CA LEU A 468 5.09 1.83 -2.34
C LEU A 468 5.91 2.18 -3.59
N THR A 469 6.50 1.19 -4.25
CA THR A 469 7.43 1.35 -5.38
C THR A 469 6.99 0.48 -6.54
N ALA A 470 7.46 0.79 -7.74
CA ALA A 470 7.26 -0.05 -8.91
C ALA A 470 8.44 0.11 -9.85
N ASN A 471 8.74 -0.93 -10.61
CA ASN A 471 9.68 -0.86 -11.71
C ASN A 471 9.04 -0.03 -12.84
N ARG A 472 9.61 1.15 -13.10
CA ARG A 472 9.10 2.08 -14.11
C ARG A 472 9.66 1.86 -15.51
N ASP A 473 10.61 0.96 -15.66
CA ASP A 473 11.21 0.59 -16.93
C ASP A 473 10.33 -0.42 -17.69
N THR A 474 9.23 -0.87 -17.07
CA THR A 474 8.25 -1.77 -17.68
C THR A 474 6.85 -1.18 -17.66
N LEU A 475 5.97 -1.66 -18.53
CA LEU A 475 4.56 -1.30 -18.58
C LEU A 475 3.73 -2.54 -18.85
N ARG A 476 2.64 -2.66 -18.10
CA ARG A 476 1.63 -3.69 -18.34
C ARG A 476 0.76 -3.27 -19.53
N HIS A 477 0.69 -4.11 -20.55
CA HIS A 477 -0.13 -3.89 -21.74
C HIS A 477 -1.15 -5.02 -21.90
N VAL A 478 -2.38 -4.68 -22.27
CA VAL A 478 -3.45 -5.65 -22.54
C VAL A 478 -3.84 -5.46 -24.01
N PRO A 479 -3.41 -6.34 -24.91
CA PRO A 479 -3.77 -6.21 -26.32
C PRO A 479 -5.27 -6.47 -26.53
N PRO A 480 -5.89 -5.93 -27.60
CA PRO A 480 -7.32 -6.09 -27.88
C PRO A 480 -7.76 -7.55 -28.02
N GLU A 481 -6.86 -8.42 -28.46
CA GLU A 481 -7.09 -9.85 -28.73
C GLU A 481 -7.12 -10.71 -27.45
N GLY A 482 -6.85 -10.10 -26.29
CA GLY A 482 -6.80 -10.74 -24.98
C GLY A 482 -5.38 -11.09 -24.53
N GLY A 483 -5.22 -11.46 -23.26
CA GLY A 483 -3.91 -11.70 -22.64
C GLY A 483 -3.34 -10.46 -21.96
N THR A 484 -2.19 -10.60 -21.31
CA THR A 484 -1.47 -9.46 -20.73
C THR A 484 0.01 -9.61 -20.99
N GLU A 485 0.62 -8.54 -21.49
CA GLU A 485 2.02 -8.48 -21.86
C GLU A 485 2.77 -7.54 -20.91
N CYS A 486 4.02 -7.89 -20.62
CA CYS A 486 4.95 -6.97 -19.99
C CYS A 486 5.89 -6.37 -21.03
N ILE A 487 5.81 -5.06 -21.22
CA ILE A 487 6.56 -4.31 -22.24
C ILE A 487 7.64 -3.47 -21.56
N GLY A 488 8.81 -3.32 -22.18
CA GLY A 488 9.86 -2.43 -21.68
C GLY A 488 11.17 -3.17 -21.43
N LEU A 489 11.88 -2.79 -20.37
CA LEU A 489 13.23 -3.28 -20.06
C LEU A 489 13.22 -4.07 -18.74
N ALA A 490 13.79 -5.27 -18.74
CA ALA A 490 13.95 -6.08 -17.56
C ALA A 490 15.04 -5.50 -16.65
N THR A 491 14.62 -4.84 -15.57
CA THR A 491 15.50 -4.33 -14.51
C THR A 491 15.04 -4.83 -13.14
N GLY A 492 15.95 -4.93 -12.18
CA GLY A 492 15.66 -5.51 -10.86
C GLY A 492 15.14 -6.95 -10.99
N ASP A 493 13.98 -7.24 -10.40
CA ASP A 493 13.40 -8.60 -10.34
C ASP A 493 12.41 -8.89 -11.49
N VAL A 494 12.40 -8.09 -12.56
CA VAL A 494 11.50 -8.34 -13.71
C VAL A 494 12.03 -9.47 -14.57
N ARG A 495 11.16 -10.44 -14.87
CA ARG A 495 11.34 -11.48 -15.89
C ARG A 495 10.17 -11.46 -16.85
N PHE A 496 10.42 -11.50 -18.16
CA PHE A 496 9.34 -11.57 -19.14
C PHE A 496 8.73 -12.98 -19.21
N ALA A 497 9.48 -14.02 -18.83
CA ALA A 497 8.96 -15.37 -18.73
C ALA A 497 7.78 -15.51 -17.75
N ASP A 498 7.73 -14.70 -16.69
CA ASP A 498 6.62 -14.68 -15.71
C ASP A 498 5.28 -14.20 -16.32
N TRP A 499 5.33 -13.61 -17.51
CA TRP A 499 4.17 -13.10 -18.26
C TRP A 499 3.76 -14.03 -19.41
N LEU A 500 4.41 -15.19 -19.54
CA LEU A 500 4.03 -16.23 -20.49
C LEU A 500 2.97 -17.19 -19.90
N PRO A 501 2.12 -17.83 -20.72
CA PRO A 501 1.12 -18.77 -20.22
C PRO A 501 1.76 -19.96 -19.49
N GLY A 502 1.16 -20.37 -18.36
CA GLY A 502 1.66 -21.49 -17.56
C GLY A 502 2.72 -21.11 -16.52
N ALA A 503 3.03 -19.82 -16.34
CA ALA A 503 3.92 -19.31 -15.30
C ALA A 503 3.29 -19.26 -13.89
N ASP A 504 2.33 -20.14 -13.57
CA ASP A 504 1.73 -20.18 -12.23
C ASP A 504 2.78 -20.65 -11.19
N PRO A 505 2.91 -19.96 -10.05
CA PRO A 505 3.90 -20.31 -9.02
C PRO A 505 3.51 -21.62 -8.33
N GLY A 506 4.13 -22.72 -8.76
CA GLY A 506 3.98 -24.03 -8.12
C GLY A 506 3.90 -25.23 -9.06
N ASP A 507 3.71 -25.02 -10.37
CA ASP A 507 3.85 -26.08 -11.35
C ASP A 507 5.30 -26.14 -11.83
N ASP A 508 5.89 -27.35 -11.83
CA ASP A 508 7.15 -27.60 -12.53
C ASP A 508 7.00 -27.04 -13.95
N PRO A 509 7.93 -26.20 -14.45
CA PRO A 509 7.85 -25.66 -15.79
C PRO A 509 7.80 -26.84 -16.74
N LYS A 510 6.60 -27.15 -17.25
CA LYS A 510 6.47 -28.13 -18.32
C LYS A 510 7.33 -27.59 -19.45
N PRO A 511 8.31 -28.35 -19.96
CA PRO A 511 9.02 -27.95 -21.15
C PRO A 511 7.98 -27.88 -22.26
N LEU A 512 7.46 -26.69 -22.48
CA LEU A 512 6.78 -26.35 -23.71
C LEU A 512 7.94 -26.23 -24.71
N ALA A 513 8.42 -27.38 -25.15
CA ALA A 513 9.25 -27.46 -26.34
C ALA A 513 8.38 -26.91 -27.47
N ASP A 514 8.84 -25.83 -28.10
CA ASP A 514 8.19 -25.31 -29.29
C ASP A 514 8.05 -26.48 -30.25
N ARG A 515 6.89 -26.65 -30.90
CA ARG A 515 6.71 -27.68 -31.94
C ARG A 515 7.75 -27.54 -33.08
N ASN A 516 8.49 -26.43 -33.09
CA ASN A 516 9.60 -26.08 -33.98
C ASN A 516 11.00 -26.54 -33.51
N GLY A 517 11.14 -27.24 -32.38
CA GLY A 517 12.40 -27.91 -32.04
C GLY A 517 13.50 -27.05 -31.40
N SER A 518 13.21 -25.82 -30.94
CA SER A 518 14.13 -25.10 -30.05
C SER A 518 14.08 -25.71 -28.64
N PRO A 519 15.22 -26.19 -28.09
CA PRO A 519 15.25 -26.84 -26.79
C PRO A 519 15.25 -25.85 -25.61
N TRP A 520 15.30 -24.55 -25.87
CA TRP A 520 15.42 -23.51 -24.85
C TRP A 520 14.13 -22.71 -24.69
N THR A 521 13.77 -22.45 -23.44
CA THR A 521 12.70 -21.52 -23.09
C THR A 521 13.25 -20.11 -22.83
N VAL A 522 12.41 -19.08 -22.98
CA VAL A 522 12.78 -17.70 -22.61
C VAL A 522 13.21 -17.62 -21.15
N GLY A 523 12.50 -18.27 -20.23
CA GLY A 523 12.84 -18.27 -18.81
C GLY A 523 14.23 -18.82 -18.51
N GLN A 524 14.61 -19.94 -19.14
CA GLN A 524 15.96 -20.50 -19.00
C GLN A 524 17.05 -19.55 -19.51
N LEU A 525 16.82 -18.89 -20.64
CA LEU A 525 17.77 -17.93 -21.20
C LEU A 525 17.87 -16.65 -20.36
N GLU A 526 16.74 -16.16 -19.82
CA GLU A 526 16.73 -15.05 -18.86
C GLU A 526 17.53 -15.40 -17.59
N ASP A 527 17.39 -16.62 -17.07
CA ASP A 527 18.14 -17.08 -15.89
C ASP A 527 19.65 -17.12 -16.17
N LEU A 528 20.05 -17.66 -17.33
CA LEU A 528 21.46 -17.73 -17.73
C LEU A 528 22.08 -16.34 -17.94
N ILE A 529 21.34 -15.40 -18.55
CA ILE A 529 21.78 -14.01 -18.71
C ILE A 529 21.84 -13.30 -17.35
N ALA A 530 20.87 -13.55 -16.46
CA ALA A 530 20.86 -12.97 -15.12
C ALA A 530 22.07 -13.45 -14.29
N GLU A 531 22.44 -14.72 -14.39
CA GLU A 531 23.65 -15.28 -13.76
C GLU A 531 24.91 -14.59 -14.28
N GLN A 532 25.09 -14.50 -15.61
CA GLN A 532 26.21 -13.78 -16.22
C GLN A 532 26.28 -12.32 -15.79
N ASN A 533 25.13 -11.63 -15.76
CA ASN A 533 25.06 -10.23 -15.30
C ASN A 533 25.41 -10.08 -13.82
N ALA A 534 24.98 -11.02 -12.97
CA ALA A 534 25.28 -11.00 -11.55
C ALA A 534 26.79 -11.16 -11.32
N ASP A 535 27.46 -12.04 -12.07
CA ASP A 535 28.91 -12.24 -12.01
C ASP A 535 29.68 -10.98 -12.41
N VAL A 536 29.29 -10.31 -13.51
CA VAL A 536 29.86 -9.02 -13.93
C VAL A 536 29.68 -7.95 -12.85
N LEU A 537 28.49 -7.87 -12.26
CA LEU A 537 28.17 -6.87 -11.22
C LEU A 537 28.80 -7.17 -9.86
N ALA A 538 29.16 -8.42 -9.58
CA ALA A 538 29.90 -8.83 -8.38
C ALA A 538 31.37 -8.41 -8.47
N HIS A 539 31.96 -8.44 -9.66
CA HIS A 539 33.36 -8.09 -9.95
C HIS A 539 33.50 -6.67 -10.50
N ARG A 540 32.89 -5.66 -9.83
CA ARG A 540 32.84 -4.26 -10.32
C ARG A 540 34.18 -3.59 -10.63
N THR A 541 35.29 -4.19 -10.22
CA THR A 541 36.64 -3.72 -10.57
C THR A 541 36.99 -3.97 -12.03
N ASP A 542 36.34 -4.96 -12.66
CA ASP A 542 36.57 -5.32 -14.04
C ASP A 542 35.73 -4.38 -14.94
N PRO A 543 36.31 -3.85 -16.03
CA PRO A 543 35.58 -2.98 -16.94
C PRO A 543 34.46 -3.76 -17.63
N TYR A 544 33.28 -3.15 -17.79
CA TYR A 544 32.17 -3.75 -18.52
C TYR A 544 31.36 -2.72 -19.31
N VAL A 545 30.65 -3.21 -20.32
CA VAL A 545 29.64 -2.48 -21.07
C VAL A 545 28.31 -3.21 -21.03
N THR A 546 27.22 -2.47 -21.18
CA THR A 546 25.86 -3.01 -21.20
C THR A 546 25.27 -2.91 -22.60
N VAL A 547 24.85 -4.05 -23.17
CA VAL A 547 24.07 -4.11 -24.42
C VAL A 547 22.62 -4.42 -24.08
N VAL A 548 21.68 -3.81 -24.80
CA VAL A 548 20.26 -4.16 -24.69
C VAL A 548 19.87 -5.08 -25.83
N TYR A 549 19.39 -6.28 -25.54
CA TYR A 549 18.69 -7.10 -26.53
C TYR A 549 17.22 -6.70 -26.56
N ALA A 550 16.70 -6.35 -27.73
CA ALA A 550 15.32 -5.93 -27.96
C ALA A 550 14.59 -6.93 -28.87
N GLY A 551 13.67 -7.72 -28.31
CA GLY A 551 13.02 -8.82 -29.02
C GLY A 551 11.53 -9.01 -28.72
N PRO A 552 10.82 -9.83 -29.50
CA PRO A 552 9.43 -10.21 -29.24
C PRO A 552 9.38 -11.33 -28.21
N LEU A 553 9.30 -10.98 -26.93
CA LEU A 553 9.30 -11.91 -25.79
C LEU A 553 7.91 -12.08 -25.15
N SER A 554 6.86 -11.80 -25.91
CA SER A 554 5.47 -12.06 -25.55
C SER A 554 4.88 -13.18 -26.41
N HIS A 555 3.88 -13.87 -25.86
CA HIS A 555 3.20 -14.99 -26.50
C HIS A 555 1.86 -14.55 -27.11
N ASP A 556 1.52 -15.14 -28.26
CA ASP A 556 0.20 -15.02 -28.88
C ASP A 556 -0.77 -16.03 -28.25
N PRO A 557 -1.81 -15.61 -27.51
CA PRO A 557 -2.77 -16.52 -26.86
C PRO A 557 -3.49 -17.49 -27.81
N HIS A 558 -3.54 -17.19 -29.10
CA HIS A 558 -4.20 -18.01 -30.13
C HIS A 558 -3.20 -18.73 -31.04
N GLY A 559 -1.90 -18.51 -30.84
CA GLY A 559 -0.82 -19.01 -31.67
C GLY A 559 -0.26 -20.36 -31.17
N PRO A 560 0.11 -21.28 -32.08
CA PRO A 560 0.72 -22.56 -31.70
C PRO A 560 2.22 -22.45 -31.34
N SER A 561 2.87 -21.30 -31.60
CA SER A 561 4.30 -21.06 -31.33
C SER A 561 4.49 -20.29 -30.03
N LEU A 562 5.50 -20.67 -29.25
CA LEU A 562 5.61 -20.24 -27.87
C LEU A 562 6.18 -18.82 -27.73
N VAL A 563 7.33 -18.51 -28.35
CA VAL A 563 7.90 -17.15 -28.41
C VAL A 563 8.91 -17.05 -29.57
N LYS A 564 8.72 -16.13 -30.52
CA LYS A 564 9.61 -15.99 -31.70
C LYS A 564 11.03 -15.50 -31.36
N GLY A 565 11.19 -14.73 -30.28
CA GLY A 565 12.48 -14.14 -29.89
C GLY A 565 13.44 -15.07 -29.13
N ALA A 566 13.11 -16.36 -28.92
CA ALA A 566 13.94 -17.27 -28.14
C ALA A 566 15.28 -17.63 -28.82
N GLU A 567 15.29 -17.84 -30.13
CA GLU A 567 16.52 -18.14 -30.89
C GLU A 567 17.49 -16.95 -30.88
N GLU A 568 16.97 -15.74 -31.10
CA GLU A 568 17.78 -14.52 -31.02
C GLU A 568 18.37 -14.34 -29.60
N LEU A 569 17.56 -14.52 -28.55
CA LEU A 569 18.04 -14.44 -27.16
C LEU A 569 19.12 -15.48 -26.84
N ALA A 570 19.01 -16.70 -27.39
CA ALA A 570 20.04 -17.74 -27.26
C ALA A 570 21.37 -17.33 -27.91
N GLY A 571 21.31 -16.65 -29.07
CA GLY A 571 22.48 -16.10 -29.73
C GLY A 571 23.16 -14.99 -28.91
N VAL A 572 22.36 -14.11 -28.31
CA VAL A 572 22.87 -13.05 -27.42
C VAL A 572 23.53 -13.64 -26.17
N TYR A 573 22.88 -14.59 -25.50
CA TYR A 573 23.46 -15.28 -24.35
C TYR A 573 24.77 -15.99 -24.73
N LEU A 574 24.80 -16.68 -25.87
CA LEU A 574 26.00 -17.38 -26.32
C LEU A 574 27.18 -16.42 -26.51
N ALA A 575 26.94 -15.26 -27.15
CA ALA A 575 27.97 -14.23 -27.29
C ALA A 575 28.44 -13.72 -25.92
N GLN A 576 27.52 -13.42 -25.00
CA GLN A 576 27.83 -13.00 -23.64
C GLN A 576 28.71 -14.02 -22.90
N ALA A 577 28.34 -15.30 -22.95
CA ALA A 577 29.04 -16.33 -22.22
C ALA A 577 30.45 -16.62 -22.77
N VAL A 578 30.68 -16.38 -24.07
CA VAL A 578 32.01 -16.44 -24.70
C VAL A 578 32.84 -15.21 -24.32
N ILE A 579 32.28 -14.00 -24.46
CA ILE A 579 32.94 -12.73 -24.15
C ILE A 579 33.39 -12.69 -22.67
N ASN A 580 32.50 -13.06 -21.74
CA ASN A 580 32.76 -12.97 -20.30
C ASN A 580 33.79 -13.99 -19.78
N LYS A 581 34.17 -14.98 -20.59
CA LYS A 581 35.30 -15.88 -20.28
C LYS A 581 36.66 -15.28 -20.67
N GLY A 582 36.66 -14.25 -21.51
CA GLY A 582 37.87 -13.52 -21.91
C GLY A 582 38.36 -12.57 -20.81
N PRO A 583 39.64 -12.13 -20.87
CA PRO A 583 40.20 -11.18 -19.92
C PRO A 583 39.84 -9.70 -20.21
N ASN A 584 39.03 -9.45 -21.24
CA ASN A 584 38.73 -8.11 -21.76
C ASN A 584 37.51 -7.49 -21.06
N VAL A 585 37.06 -6.33 -21.54
CA VAL A 585 35.83 -5.67 -21.10
C VAL A 585 34.65 -6.65 -21.11
N GLN A 586 34.06 -6.90 -19.96
CA GLN A 586 32.94 -7.84 -19.81
C GLN A 586 31.65 -7.28 -20.43
N LEU A 587 30.73 -8.17 -20.75
CA LEU A 587 29.42 -7.86 -21.32
C LEU A 587 28.29 -8.14 -20.32
N ARG A 588 27.57 -7.08 -19.97
CA ARG A 588 26.25 -7.14 -19.34
C ARG A 588 25.17 -7.05 -20.43
N VAL A 589 24.14 -7.88 -20.33
CA VAL A 589 23.00 -7.88 -21.27
C VAL A 589 21.73 -7.51 -20.53
N LEU A 590 21.06 -6.42 -20.93
CA LEU A 590 19.70 -6.14 -20.49
C LEU A 590 18.72 -6.61 -21.56
N ILE A 591 17.63 -7.22 -21.11
CA ILE A 591 16.61 -7.78 -21.99
C ILE A 591 15.46 -6.78 -22.08
N ALA A 592 15.02 -6.47 -23.29
CA ALA A 592 13.89 -5.59 -23.57
C ALA A 592 12.84 -6.32 -24.42
N ASN A 593 11.58 -6.23 -23.99
CA ASN A 593 10.45 -6.83 -24.68
C ASN A 593 9.62 -5.76 -25.38
N GLY A 594 9.49 -5.90 -26.70
CA GLY A 594 8.63 -5.07 -27.53
C GLY A 594 7.20 -5.59 -27.69
N GLY A 595 6.79 -6.60 -26.93
CA GLY A 595 5.46 -7.20 -27.01
C GLY A 595 5.33 -8.22 -28.14
N LEU A 596 4.11 -8.71 -28.38
CA LEU A 596 3.87 -9.71 -29.42
C LEU A 596 4.31 -9.16 -30.78
N ASP A 597 5.17 -9.93 -31.47
CA ASP A 597 5.72 -9.58 -32.79
C ASP A 597 6.42 -8.19 -32.85
N LEU A 598 6.89 -7.67 -31.71
CA LEU A 598 7.44 -6.30 -31.54
C LEU A 598 6.41 -5.17 -31.75
N GLY A 599 5.12 -5.45 -31.60
CA GLY A 599 4.04 -4.46 -31.80
C GLY A 599 4.12 -3.21 -30.91
N GLN A 600 4.77 -3.31 -29.75
CA GLN A 600 4.98 -2.24 -28.78
C GLN A 600 6.43 -1.70 -28.76
N GLN A 601 7.18 -1.86 -29.86
CA GLN A 601 8.59 -1.44 -29.94
C GLN A 601 8.85 0.04 -29.61
N VAL A 602 7.89 0.95 -29.87
CA VAL A 602 8.02 2.38 -29.50
C VAL A 602 8.02 2.55 -27.98
N SER A 603 7.11 1.88 -27.28
CA SER A 603 7.02 1.90 -25.82
C SER A 603 8.30 1.32 -25.19
N MET A 604 8.80 0.22 -25.77
CA MET A 604 10.07 -0.38 -25.38
C MET A 604 11.26 0.57 -25.63
N ALA A 605 11.35 1.20 -26.80
CA ALA A 605 12.43 2.14 -27.12
C ALA A 605 12.48 3.33 -26.15
N HIS A 606 11.32 3.85 -25.74
CA HIS A 606 11.27 4.89 -24.71
C HIS A 606 11.80 4.40 -23.35
N ALA A 607 11.47 3.18 -22.94
CA ALA A 607 12.01 2.59 -21.71
C ALA A 607 13.54 2.42 -21.79
N VAL A 608 14.05 1.90 -22.92
CA VAL A 608 15.49 1.76 -23.17
C VAL A 608 16.20 3.12 -23.14
N ALA A 609 15.67 4.11 -23.85
CA ALA A 609 16.24 5.46 -23.88
C ALA A 609 16.24 6.12 -22.48
N ALA A 610 15.15 5.96 -21.72
CA ALA A 610 15.05 6.48 -20.36
C ALA A 610 16.05 5.82 -19.41
N TYR A 611 16.25 4.50 -19.51
CA TYR A 611 17.23 3.79 -18.70
C TYR A 611 18.67 4.20 -19.07
N ALA A 612 18.99 4.26 -20.37
CA ALA A 612 20.33 4.64 -20.85
C ALA A 612 20.72 6.09 -20.51
N ALA A 613 19.75 6.97 -20.26
CA ALA A 613 20.01 8.32 -19.76
C ALA A 613 20.56 8.33 -18.32
N HIS A 614 20.30 7.28 -17.53
CA HIS A 614 20.76 7.14 -16.15
C HIS A 614 21.96 6.20 -16.01
N ASP A 615 22.06 5.17 -16.85
CA ASP A 615 23.15 4.19 -16.83
C ASP A 615 24.08 4.40 -18.05
N PRO A 616 25.25 5.05 -17.88
CA PRO A 616 26.15 5.35 -18.99
C PRO A 616 26.84 4.11 -19.56
N THR A 617 26.75 2.95 -18.90
CA THR A 617 27.31 1.69 -19.42
C THR A 617 26.51 1.14 -20.59
N VAL A 618 25.28 1.61 -20.83
CA VAL A 618 24.43 1.13 -21.93
C VAL A 618 24.93 1.66 -23.26
N VAL A 619 25.60 0.86 -24.06
CA VAL A 619 26.32 1.31 -25.27
C VAL A 619 25.54 1.19 -26.57
N GLY A 620 24.50 0.36 -26.62
CA GLY A 620 23.72 0.15 -27.84
C GLY A 620 22.67 -0.95 -27.70
N VAL A 621 21.98 -1.22 -28.81
CA VAL A 621 20.87 -2.18 -28.90
C VAL A 621 21.17 -3.24 -29.96
N VAL A 622 20.85 -4.50 -29.66
CA VAL A 622 20.82 -5.61 -30.63
C VAL A 622 19.41 -6.16 -30.75
N GLY A 623 19.08 -6.78 -31.89
CA GLY A 623 17.74 -7.34 -32.15
C GLY A 623 16.90 -6.44 -33.06
N LEU A 624 15.68 -6.10 -32.64
CA LEU A 624 14.68 -5.41 -33.48
C LEU A 624 14.44 -6.12 -34.82
N GLY A 625 14.37 -7.45 -34.78
CA GLY A 625 14.30 -8.36 -35.94
C GLY A 625 13.03 -8.28 -36.79
N ARG A 626 12.19 -7.26 -36.60
CA ARG A 626 10.89 -7.10 -37.26
C ARG A 626 10.78 -5.75 -37.94
N ASP A 627 10.42 -5.78 -39.21
CA ASP A 627 10.05 -4.57 -39.95
C ASP A 627 8.55 -4.29 -39.82
N LEU A 628 8.24 -3.25 -39.05
CA LEU A 628 6.90 -2.76 -38.82
C LEU A 628 6.85 -1.27 -39.14
N ARG A 629 5.64 -0.75 -39.29
CA ARG A 629 5.40 0.69 -39.48
C ARG A 629 6.01 1.55 -38.37
N SER A 630 6.13 1.01 -37.17
CA SER A 630 6.76 1.68 -36.02
C SER A 630 8.29 1.62 -36.02
N SER A 631 8.96 0.85 -36.89
CA SER A 631 10.41 0.64 -36.84
C SER A 631 11.20 1.91 -37.14
N SER A 632 10.68 2.76 -38.04
CA SER A 632 11.19 4.12 -38.28
C SER A 632 11.25 4.98 -37.01
N GLU A 633 10.14 5.00 -36.26
CA GLU A 633 10.03 5.78 -35.03
C GLU A 633 10.92 5.21 -33.91
N THR A 634 10.97 3.88 -33.78
CA THR A 634 11.89 3.18 -32.87
C THR A 634 13.34 3.56 -33.14
N ALA A 635 13.78 3.50 -34.42
CA ALA A 635 15.14 3.84 -34.82
C ALA A 635 15.49 5.29 -34.48
N ARG A 636 14.53 6.21 -34.72
CA ARG A 636 14.66 7.64 -34.35
C ARG A 636 14.82 7.84 -32.84
N ILE A 637 13.96 7.24 -32.02
CA ILE A 637 14.01 7.37 -30.54
C ILE A 637 15.35 6.89 -29.99
N LEU A 638 15.83 5.73 -30.45
CA LEU A 638 17.12 5.19 -30.01
C LEU A 638 18.30 6.04 -30.54
N GLY A 639 18.20 6.55 -31.77
CA GLY A 639 19.19 7.44 -32.36
C GLY A 639 19.31 8.77 -31.62
N GLU A 640 18.19 9.37 -31.24
CA GLU A 640 18.15 10.58 -30.39
C GLU A 640 18.71 10.33 -29.00
N ALA A 641 18.54 9.11 -28.48
CA ALA A 641 19.20 8.67 -27.26
C ALA A 641 20.70 8.39 -27.46
N GLY A 642 21.25 8.45 -28.67
CA GLY A 642 22.66 8.16 -28.96
C GLY A 642 23.01 6.67 -28.94
N LEU A 643 22.02 5.80 -29.12
CA LEU A 643 22.17 4.34 -29.11
C LEU A 643 22.21 3.80 -30.55
N PRO A 644 23.33 3.20 -31.00
CA PRO A 644 23.36 2.43 -32.23
C PRO A 644 22.57 1.14 -32.08
N ILE A 645 22.06 0.65 -33.20
CA ILE A 645 21.30 -0.59 -33.34
C ILE A 645 22.06 -1.50 -34.29
N VAL A 646 22.44 -2.70 -33.84
CA VAL A 646 22.96 -3.76 -34.70
C VAL A 646 21.88 -4.84 -34.82
N SER A 647 21.17 -4.85 -35.96
CA SER A 647 20.06 -5.78 -36.18
C SER A 647 20.53 -7.02 -36.90
N GLY A 648 20.22 -8.19 -36.32
CA GLY A 648 20.60 -9.48 -36.87
C GLY A 648 19.74 -9.89 -38.07
N THR A 649 18.41 -9.83 -37.90
CA THR A 649 17.43 -10.52 -38.76
C THR A 649 16.52 -9.58 -39.56
N ASN A 650 16.50 -8.28 -39.25
CA ASN A 650 15.65 -7.32 -39.96
C ASN A 650 16.27 -6.94 -41.32
N SER A 651 15.61 -7.33 -42.39
CA SER A 651 16.04 -7.16 -43.78
C SER A 651 15.52 -5.87 -44.44
N ALA A 652 14.91 -4.95 -43.69
CA ALA A 652 14.37 -3.74 -44.26
C ALA A 652 15.45 -2.90 -44.98
N THR A 653 15.16 -2.52 -46.21
CA THR A 653 16.12 -1.81 -47.08
C THR A 653 16.31 -0.36 -46.63
N TYR A 654 15.21 0.28 -46.20
CA TYR A 654 15.21 1.71 -45.86
C TYR A 654 15.90 2.02 -44.52
N LEU A 655 15.94 1.09 -43.56
CA LEU A 655 16.44 1.35 -42.21
C LEU A 655 17.91 1.84 -42.18
N PRO A 656 18.90 1.11 -42.74
CA PRO A 656 20.27 1.61 -42.80
C PRO A 656 20.43 2.84 -43.71
N GLN A 657 19.52 3.06 -44.67
CA GLN A 657 19.57 4.18 -45.61
C GLN A 657 19.02 5.49 -45.01
N GLU A 658 18.07 5.41 -44.09
CA GLU A 658 17.44 6.58 -43.48
C GLU A 658 17.97 6.88 -42.07
N TYR A 659 18.52 5.88 -41.37
CA TYR A 659 18.93 6.00 -39.97
C TYR A 659 20.41 5.64 -39.79
N ALA A 660 21.27 6.65 -39.58
CA ALA A 660 22.71 6.45 -39.42
C ALA A 660 23.11 5.66 -38.16
N ASN A 661 22.19 5.44 -37.21
CA ASN A 661 22.36 4.59 -36.04
C ASN A 661 21.99 3.12 -36.30
N TRP A 662 21.51 2.76 -37.49
CA TRP A 662 21.12 1.40 -37.84
C TRP A 662 22.21 0.67 -38.62
N PHE A 663 22.54 -0.55 -38.21
CA PHE A 663 23.50 -1.44 -38.87
C PHE A 663 22.86 -2.81 -39.08
N SER A 664 22.73 -3.23 -40.35
CA SER A 664 22.08 -4.49 -40.72
C SER A 664 23.10 -5.61 -40.91
N LEU A 665 22.87 -6.76 -40.26
CA LEU A 665 23.58 -7.99 -40.61
C LEU A 665 22.86 -8.78 -41.70
N ALA A 666 21.53 -8.83 -41.63
CA ALA A 666 20.66 -9.38 -42.67
C ALA A 666 20.88 -8.69 -44.02
N ALA A 667 20.74 -9.45 -45.11
CA ALA A 667 20.75 -8.88 -46.45
C ALA A 667 19.45 -8.10 -46.74
N PRO A 668 19.51 -6.87 -47.30
CA PRO A 668 18.32 -6.08 -47.59
C PRO A 668 17.34 -6.75 -48.54
N ASP A 669 16.03 -6.58 -48.31
CA ASP A 669 14.94 -7.10 -49.15
C ASP A 669 15.14 -6.76 -50.63
N GLN A 670 15.55 -5.53 -50.95
CA GLN A 670 15.88 -5.14 -52.32
C GLN A 670 16.97 -6.03 -52.93
N TRP A 671 18.07 -6.21 -52.20
CA TRP A 671 19.21 -6.97 -52.68
C TRP A 671 18.86 -8.45 -52.81
N GLN A 672 18.10 -9.01 -51.86
CA GLN A 672 17.58 -10.37 -51.94
C GLN A 672 16.73 -10.59 -53.20
N ALA A 673 15.77 -9.69 -53.47
CA ALA A 673 14.93 -9.74 -54.66
C ALA A 673 15.78 -9.68 -55.94
N GLU A 674 16.78 -8.80 -56.00
CA GLU A 674 17.71 -8.71 -57.12
C GLU A 674 18.47 -10.03 -57.37
N GLN A 675 18.89 -10.73 -56.31
CA GLN A 675 19.55 -12.04 -56.43
C GLN A 675 18.58 -13.14 -56.89
N LEU A 676 17.33 -13.15 -56.41
CA LEU A 676 16.27 -14.02 -56.95
C LEU A 676 16.02 -13.77 -58.44
N GLY A 677 16.33 -12.56 -58.92
CA GLY A 677 16.34 -12.23 -60.35
C GLY A 677 17.29 -13.07 -61.20
N LEU A 678 18.34 -13.68 -60.62
CA LEU A 678 19.20 -14.64 -61.32
C LEU A 678 18.46 -15.94 -61.65
N ILE A 679 17.52 -16.34 -60.80
CA ILE A 679 16.64 -17.50 -61.00
C ILE A 679 15.52 -17.13 -61.97
N ALA A 680 14.86 -15.99 -61.75
CA ALA A 680 13.79 -15.49 -62.63
C ALA A 680 14.25 -15.39 -64.10
N ALA A 681 15.50 -14.94 -64.33
CA ALA A 681 16.09 -14.88 -65.67
C ALA A 681 16.32 -16.25 -66.33
N GLN A 682 16.44 -17.33 -65.54
CA GLN A 682 16.57 -18.70 -66.03
C GLN A 682 15.21 -19.35 -66.33
N LEU A 683 14.18 -18.97 -65.56
CA LEU A 683 12.79 -19.41 -65.77
C LEU A 683 12.15 -18.77 -67.01
N ARG A 684 12.75 -17.72 -67.56
CA ARG A 684 12.33 -17.09 -68.83
C ARG A 684 12.67 -17.97 -70.03
N THR A 685 11.66 -18.27 -70.84
CA THR A 685 11.84 -18.79 -72.20
C THR A 685 12.12 -17.64 -73.17
N PRO A 686 13.29 -17.64 -73.86
CA PRO A 686 13.61 -16.59 -74.83
C PRO A 686 12.54 -16.44 -75.91
N GLY A 687 12.12 -15.20 -76.19
CA GLY A 687 11.18 -14.88 -77.26
C GLY A 687 9.70 -15.20 -76.99
N LYS A 688 9.35 -15.76 -75.82
CA LYS A 688 7.97 -16.01 -75.40
C LYS A 688 7.51 -14.91 -74.44
N GLU A 689 6.27 -14.44 -74.55
CA GLU A 689 5.65 -13.65 -73.46
C GLU A 689 5.25 -14.59 -72.33
N GLN A 690 5.61 -14.25 -71.09
CA GLN A 690 5.30 -15.04 -69.91
C GLN A 690 4.77 -14.14 -68.82
N ASP A 691 3.63 -14.55 -68.26
CA ASP A 691 3.01 -13.87 -67.14
C ASP A 691 3.69 -14.30 -65.83
N ALA A 692 3.85 -13.32 -64.94
CA ALA A 692 4.24 -13.52 -63.56
C ALA A 692 3.35 -12.68 -62.64
N LEU A 693 3.20 -13.14 -61.40
CA LEU A 693 2.35 -12.51 -60.41
C LEU A 693 3.14 -12.20 -59.14
N VAL A 694 2.75 -11.14 -58.43
CA VAL A 694 3.13 -10.93 -57.04
C VAL A 694 1.93 -11.20 -56.15
N LEU A 695 2.07 -12.15 -55.22
CA LEU A 695 1.07 -12.48 -54.21
C LEU A 695 1.55 -11.95 -52.86
N ALA A 696 0.82 -11.01 -52.27
CA ALA A 696 1.22 -10.32 -51.06
C ALA A 696 0.09 -10.24 -50.03
N ARG A 697 0.45 -10.04 -48.76
CA ARG A 697 -0.51 -9.76 -47.70
C ARG A 697 -1.14 -8.38 -47.90
N ASP A 698 -2.45 -8.24 -47.65
CA ASP A 698 -3.07 -6.94 -47.54
C ASP A 698 -2.59 -6.21 -46.27
N THR A 699 -1.76 -5.18 -46.47
CA THR A 699 -1.13 -4.43 -45.38
C THR A 699 -1.91 -3.20 -44.90
N ARG A 700 -3.14 -2.98 -45.40
CA ARG A 700 -3.94 -1.79 -45.03
C ARG A 700 -4.24 -1.72 -43.53
N ASN A 701 -4.55 -2.86 -42.93
CA ASN A 701 -4.95 -2.98 -41.52
C ASN A 701 -3.91 -3.69 -40.64
N THR A 702 -2.67 -3.88 -41.12
CA THR A 702 -1.58 -4.48 -40.35
C THR A 702 -0.37 -3.55 -40.29
N PRO A 703 0.43 -3.60 -39.20
CA PRO A 703 1.67 -2.85 -39.10
C PRO A 703 2.82 -3.47 -39.89
N ASP A 704 2.66 -4.65 -40.51
CA ASP A 704 3.73 -5.38 -41.21
C ASP A 704 4.25 -4.65 -42.45
N MET A 705 5.53 -4.27 -42.42
CA MET A 705 6.20 -3.56 -43.52
C MET A 705 7.07 -4.49 -44.38
N TYR A 706 7.53 -5.61 -43.81
CA TYR A 706 8.30 -6.63 -44.53
C TYR A 706 7.60 -7.13 -45.80
N THR A 707 6.37 -7.61 -45.67
CA THR A 707 5.60 -8.15 -46.82
C THR A 707 5.35 -7.08 -47.88
N LYS A 708 5.28 -5.80 -47.49
CA LYS A 708 5.14 -4.67 -48.41
C LYS A 708 6.43 -4.38 -49.17
N GLU A 709 7.60 -4.37 -48.52
CA GLU A 709 8.90 -4.20 -49.20
C GLU A 709 9.18 -5.38 -50.14
N GLN A 710 8.98 -6.62 -49.67
CA GLN A 710 9.12 -7.83 -50.48
C GLN A 710 8.24 -7.79 -51.74
N ALA A 711 6.98 -7.38 -51.61
CA ALA A 711 6.10 -7.24 -52.77
C ALA A 711 6.60 -6.17 -53.76
N TYR A 712 7.04 -5.02 -53.24
CA TYR A 712 7.55 -3.92 -54.07
C TYR A 712 8.80 -4.32 -54.86
N TYR A 713 9.82 -4.85 -54.18
CA TYR A 713 11.07 -5.23 -54.84
C TYR A 713 10.93 -6.48 -55.70
N GLY A 714 10.10 -7.45 -55.30
CA GLY A 714 9.75 -8.62 -56.11
C GLY A 714 9.08 -8.22 -57.42
N GLN A 715 8.11 -7.30 -57.37
CA GLN A 715 7.44 -6.78 -58.56
C GLN A 715 8.42 -6.06 -59.50
N LYS A 716 9.26 -5.18 -58.93
CA LYS A 716 10.29 -4.45 -59.67
C LYS A 716 11.27 -5.41 -60.35
N MET A 717 11.72 -6.44 -59.63
CA MET A 717 12.61 -7.46 -60.17
C MET A 717 11.96 -8.22 -61.32
N LEU A 718 10.74 -8.75 -61.16
CA LEU A 718 10.07 -9.53 -62.22
C LEU A 718 9.89 -8.70 -63.50
N ARG A 719 9.47 -7.44 -63.37
CA ARG A 719 9.38 -6.50 -64.52
C ARG A 719 10.74 -6.28 -65.18
N SER A 720 11.80 -6.09 -64.40
CA SER A 720 13.16 -5.91 -64.92
C SER A 720 13.69 -7.15 -65.68
N ARG A 721 13.15 -8.34 -65.40
CA ARG A 721 13.46 -9.59 -66.09
C ARG A 721 12.54 -9.88 -67.29
N GLY A 722 11.65 -8.95 -67.62
CA GLY A 722 10.81 -9.01 -68.82
C GLY A 722 9.63 -9.97 -68.71
N PHE A 723 9.11 -10.20 -67.50
CA PHE A 723 7.81 -10.82 -67.30
C PHE A 723 6.70 -9.77 -67.46
N THR A 724 5.54 -10.21 -67.95
CA THR A 724 4.31 -9.43 -67.90
C THR A 724 3.74 -9.56 -66.49
N VAL A 725 3.74 -8.46 -65.73
CA VAL A 725 3.29 -8.44 -64.33
C VAL A 725 2.18 -7.40 -64.17
N PRO A 726 1.03 -7.75 -63.57
CA PRO A 726 -0.02 -6.79 -63.25
C PRO A 726 0.49 -5.54 -62.52
N SER A 727 -0.20 -4.41 -62.68
CA SER A 727 0.19 -3.15 -62.03
C SER A 727 0.14 -3.27 -60.50
N GLU A 728 -0.92 -3.87 -59.99
CA GLU A 728 -1.17 -4.14 -58.57
C GLU A 728 -0.89 -5.60 -58.22
N PRO A 729 -0.34 -5.90 -57.04
CA PRO A 729 -0.19 -7.27 -56.55
C PRO A 729 -1.55 -7.90 -56.25
N SER A 730 -1.64 -9.23 -56.38
CA SER A 730 -2.75 -9.98 -55.80
C SER A 730 -2.61 -10.00 -54.29
N LEU A 731 -3.71 -9.69 -53.60
CA LEU A 731 -3.72 -9.55 -52.15
C LEU A 731 -4.49 -10.69 -51.48
N TYR A 732 -3.98 -11.19 -50.36
CA TYR A 732 -4.72 -12.05 -49.45
C TYR A 732 -4.83 -11.41 -48.06
N THR A 733 -5.88 -11.75 -47.32
CA THR A 733 -6.14 -11.22 -45.97
C THR A 733 -5.81 -12.24 -44.88
N LEU A 734 -5.61 -11.75 -43.66
CA LEU A 734 -5.53 -12.57 -42.46
C LEU A 734 -6.85 -12.48 -41.67
N ASP A 735 -7.38 -13.63 -41.24
CA ASP A 735 -8.42 -13.75 -40.23
C ASP A 735 -7.77 -14.19 -38.90
N GLY A 736 -7.48 -13.23 -38.04
CA GLY A 736 -6.53 -13.41 -36.93
C GLY A 736 -5.15 -13.77 -37.45
N VAL A 737 -4.66 -14.97 -37.13
CA VAL A 737 -3.39 -15.52 -37.62
C VAL A 737 -3.53 -16.41 -38.87
N ARG A 738 -4.75 -16.65 -39.34
CA ARG A 738 -5.00 -17.60 -40.45
C ARG A 738 -5.10 -16.87 -41.79
N PRO A 739 -4.34 -17.26 -42.81
CA PRO A 739 -4.46 -16.64 -44.13
C PRO A 739 -5.69 -17.15 -44.91
N GLU A 740 -6.46 -16.23 -45.49
CA GLU A 740 -7.51 -16.55 -46.46
C GLU A 740 -6.89 -16.60 -47.87
N MET A 741 -6.46 -17.81 -48.26
CA MET A 741 -5.81 -18.04 -49.55
C MET A 741 -6.75 -18.55 -50.64
N ARG A 742 -8.03 -18.82 -50.34
CA ARG A 742 -8.94 -19.50 -51.27
C ARG A 742 -9.27 -18.61 -52.45
N GLN A 743 -9.69 -17.38 -52.19
CA GLN A 743 -10.06 -16.45 -53.27
C GLN A 743 -8.84 -16.11 -54.15
N PRO A 744 -7.67 -15.72 -53.61
CA PRO A 744 -6.48 -15.44 -54.42
C PRO A 744 -6.04 -16.64 -55.25
N ALA A 745 -5.98 -17.85 -54.66
CA ALA A 745 -5.61 -19.05 -55.41
C ALA A 745 -6.61 -19.36 -56.53
N ARG A 746 -7.91 -19.22 -56.27
CA ARG A 746 -8.94 -19.40 -57.30
C ARG A 746 -8.79 -18.41 -58.46
N GLU A 747 -8.52 -17.15 -58.16
CA GLU A 747 -8.29 -16.11 -59.18
C GLU A 747 -7.04 -16.42 -60.02
N ILE A 748 -5.97 -16.90 -59.38
CA ILE A 748 -4.74 -17.34 -60.04
C ILE A 748 -5.02 -18.52 -60.98
N CYS A 749 -5.73 -19.54 -60.51
CA CYS A 749 -5.90 -20.81 -61.23
C CYS A 749 -7.01 -20.78 -62.29
N GLN A 750 -8.00 -19.88 -62.18
CA GLN A 750 -9.07 -19.72 -63.19
C GLN A 750 -8.71 -18.77 -64.33
N GLY A 751 -7.67 -17.95 -64.16
CA GLY A 751 -7.15 -17.03 -65.18
C GLY A 751 -6.04 -17.64 -66.04
N THR A 752 -5.18 -16.78 -66.60
CA THR A 752 -3.91 -17.23 -67.19
C THR A 752 -2.93 -17.56 -66.07
N VAL A 753 -2.64 -18.84 -65.87
CA VAL A 753 -1.77 -19.32 -64.79
C VAL A 753 -0.35 -18.75 -64.99
N PRO A 754 0.17 -17.99 -64.02
CA PRO A 754 1.51 -17.42 -64.13
C PRO A 754 2.58 -18.51 -64.02
N SER A 755 3.60 -18.42 -64.87
CA SER A 755 4.76 -19.33 -64.78
C SER A 755 5.63 -19.06 -63.55
N VAL A 756 5.56 -17.84 -62.99
CA VAL A 756 6.30 -17.42 -61.81
C VAL A 756 5.39 -16.63 -60.87
N ILE A 757 5.38 -16.98 -59.59
CA ILE A 757 4.74 -16.22 -58.52
C ILE A 757 5.82 -15.72 -57.57
N TYR A 758 5.95 -14.41 -57.40
CA TYR A 758 6.69 -13.86 -56.26
C TYR A 758 5.76 -13.83 -55.05
N PHE A 759 6.02 -14.71 -54.08
CA PHE A 759 5.27 -14.76 -52.83
C PHE A 759 5.91 -13.83 -51.81
N ALA A 760 5.25 -12.71 -51.52
CA ALA A 760 5.63 -11.75 -50.49
C ALA A 760 4.82 -12.01 -49.21
N GLY A 761 4.97 -13.22 -48.66
CA GLY A 761 4.34 -13.65 -47.42
C GLY A 761 5.35 -14.21 -46.44
N ARG A 762 4.84 -14.88 -45.41
CA ARG A 762 5.63 -15.49 -44.34
C ARG A 762 5.52 -17.00 -44.31
N VAL A 763 6.43 -17.63 -43.57
CA VAL A 763 6.49 -19.08 -43.43
C VAL A 763 5.18 -19.68 -42.91
N GLU A 764 4.46 -18.99 -42.00
CA GLU A 764 3.19 -19.47 -41.44
C GLU A 764 2.04 -19.48 -42.48
N GLU A 765 2.22 -18.80 -43.60
CA GLU A 765 1.20 -18.63 -44.64
C GLU A 765 1.39 -19.60 -45.81
N LEU A 766 2.58 -20.20 -45.91
CA LEU A 766 2.99 -21.05 -47.03
C LEU A 766 2.10 -22.29 -47.17
N ASP A 767 1.80 -22.97 -46.07
CA ASP A 767 1.01 -24.22 -46.09
C ASP A 767 -0.39 -24.00 -46.68
N SER A 768 -1.01 -22.86 -46.34
CA SER A 768 -2.33 -22.51 -46.88
C SER A 768 -2.26 -22.20 -48.37
N LEU A 769 -1.20 -21.53 -48.83
CA LEU A 769 -0.99 -21.29 -50.26
C LEU A 769 -0.80 -22.61 -51.02
N MET A 770 0.11 -23.47 -50.55
CA MET A 770 0.38 -24.77 -51.20
C MET A 770 -0.85 -25.66 -51.24
N TYR A 771 -1.63 -25.66 -50.15
CA TYR A 771 -2.88 -26.41 -50.08
C TYR A 771 -3.91 -25.95 -51.12
N GLN A 772 -4.07 -24.64 -51.31
CA GLN A 772 -5.02 -24.13 -52.31
C GLN A 772 -4.53 -24.38 -53.74
N LEU A 773 -3.24 -24.13 -54.03
CA LEU A 773 -2.67 -24.36 -55.37
C LEU A 773 -2.79 -25.82 -55.83
N ASN A 774 -2.63 -26.78 -54.92
CA ASN A 774 -2.80 -28.21 -55.21
C ASN A 774 -4.27 -28.59 -55.49
N ARG A 775 -5.24 -27.83 -54.98
CA ARG A 775 -6.68 -28.18 -55.05
C ARG A 775 -7.45 -27.42 -56.13
N GLU A 776 -7.03 -26.22 -56.49
CA GLU A 776 -7.76 -25.37 -57.43
C GLU A 776 -7.60 -25.88 -58.88
N PRO A 777 -8.71 -26.13 -59.60
CA PRO A 777 -8.65 -26.53 -61.01
C PRO A 777 -7.95 -25.46 -61.86
N GLY A 778 -6.99 -25.87 -62.70
CA GLY A 778 -6.20 -24.99 -63.57
C GLY A 778 -4.73 -24.86 -63.14
N CYS A 779 -4.45 -24.81 -61.83
CA CYS A 779 -3.06 -24.91 -61.34
C CYS A 779 -2.60 -26.37 -61.19
N SER A 780 -3.54 -27.30 -60.99
CA SER A 780 -3.24 -28.74 -60.92
C SER A 780 -2.76 -29.25 -62.28
N GLY A 781 -1.46 -29.55 -62.38
CA GLY A 781 -0.80 -30.08 -63.58
C GLY A 781 0.09 -29.10 -64.35
N GLU A 782 0.12 -27.82 -63.98
CA GLU A 782 0.99 -26.80 -64.60
C GLU A 782 2.22 -26.51 -63.72
N PRO A 783 3.44 -26.46 -64.26
CA PRO A 783 4.63 -26.15 -63.48
C PRO A 783 4.65 -24.68 -63.05
N ILE A 784 4.63 -24.43 -61.74
CA ILE A 784 4.66 -23.08 -61.16
C ILE A 784 5.95 -22.90 -60.35
N ALA A 785 6.73 -21.87 -60.68
CA ALA A 785 7.87 -21.47 -59.85
C ALA A 785 7.45 -20.39 -58.85
N ILE A 786 7.74 -20.59 -57.57
CA ILE A 786 7.48 -19.60 -56.52
C ILE A 786 8.81 -19.02 -56.05
N LEU A 787 8.99 -17.71 -56.17
CA LEU A 787 10.14 -16.97 -55.63
C LEU A 787 9.71 -16.27 -54.33
N THR A 788 10.54 -16.30 -53.29
CA THR A 788 10.18 -15.66 -52.01
C THR A 788 11.40 -15.24 -51.20
N GLY A 789 11.20 -14.30 -50.29
CA GLY A 789 12.22 -13.75 -49.40
C GLY A 789 12.72 -14.73 -48.34
N ASP A 790 13.46 -14.19 -47.39
CA ASP A 790 14.22 -14.91 -46.38
C ASP A 790 13.41 -15.56 -45.25
N ASP A 791 12.17 -15.15 -45.01
CA ASP A 791 11.38 -15.63 -43.87
C ASP A 791 11.16 -17.16 -43.89
N LEU A 792 11.24 -17.78 -45.08
CA LEU A 792 11.17 -19.23 -45.26
C LEU A 792 12.41 -19.97 -44.76
N SER A 793 13.49 -19.30 -44.36
CA SER A 793 14.63 -19.95 -43.68
C SER A 793 14.23 -20.66 -42.38
N LYS A 794 13.08 -20.27 -41.81
CA LYS A 794 12.50 -20.82 -40.58
C LYS A 794 11.71 -22.13 -40.81
N ALA A 795 11.47 -22.49 -42.07
CA ALA A 795 10.71 -23.67 -42.42
C ALA A 795 11.52 -24.95 -42.25
N ASP A 796 10.95 -25.96 -41.60
CA ASP A 796 11.47 -27.33 -41.65
C ASP A 796 10.86 -28.08 -42.84
N PHE A 797 11.54 -28.01 -43.99
CA PHE A 797 11.14 -28.76 -45.19
C PHE A 797 11.54 -30.23 -45.15
N LEU A 798 12.51 -30.63 -44.30
CA LEU A 798 13.06 -31.99 -44.30
C LEU A 798 12.13 -32.99 -43.60
N HIS A 799 11.40 -32.53 -42.57
CA HIS A 799 10.53 -33.39 -41.78
C HIS A 799 9.03 -33.24 -42.11
N ASP A 800 8.65 -32.22 -42.87
CA ASP A 800 7.24 -31.94 -43.20
C ASP A 800 6.87 -32.38 -44.64
N ARG A 801 6.22 -33.55 -44.72
CA ARG A 801 5.91 -34.26 -45.98
C ARG A 801 4.93 -33.54 -46.92
N ASN A 802 4.22 -32.52 -46.44
CA ASN A 802 3.14 -31.88 -47.20
C ASN A 802 3.37 -30.40 -47.49
N ARG A 803 4.58 -29.87 -47.22
CA ARG A 803 4.88 -28.43 -47.36
C ARG A 803 5.02 -27.91 -48.78
N VAL A 804 5.19 -28.77 -49.79
CA VAL A 804 5.32 -28.36 -51.21
C VAL A 804 4.57 -29.35 -52.10
N THR A 805 3.76 -28.85 -53.05
CA THR A 805 3.03 -29.69 -54.02
C THR A 805 3.93 -30.16 -55.17
N SER A 806 3.55 -31.22 -55.89
CA SER A 806 4.38 -31.86 -56.93
C SER A 806 4.72 -30.95 -58.12
N GLU A 807 3.84 -30.01 -58.43
CA GLU A 807 3.91 -29.13 -59.60
C GLU A 807 4.53 -27.76 -59.27
N VAL A 808 4.88 -27.53 -57.99
CA VAL A 808 5.47 -26.28 -57.52
C VAL A 808 6.94 -26.48 -57.19
N THR A 809 7.79 -25.60 -57.74
CA THR A 809 9.18 -25.46 -57.29
C THR A 809 9.33 -24.14 -56.55
N LEU A 810 9.77 -24.20 -55.30
CA LEU A 810 9.96 -23.03 -54.45
C LEU A 810 11.43 -22.62 -54.44
N TYR A 811 11.69 -21.34 -54.66
CA TYR A 811 13.00 -20.72 -54.57
C TYR A 811 12.97 -19.63 -53.53
N HIS A 812 13.83 -19.73 -52.52
CA HIS A 812 13.83 -18.75 -51.44
C HIS A 812 15.23 -18.29 -51.04
N ALA A 813 15.30 -17.08 -50.52
CA ALA A 813 16.48 -16.57 -49.85
C ALA A 813 16.61 -17.15 -48.43
N ALA A 814 17.82 -17.15 -47.89
CA ALA A 814 18.09 -17.28 -46.47
C ALA A 814 19.24 -16.35 -46.07
N LEU A 815 19.15 -15.79 -44.87
CA LEU A 815 20.05 -14.73 -44.39
C LEU A 815 21.43 -15.22 -43.94
N ALA A 816 21.65 -16.53 -43.82
CA ALA A 816 22.89 -17.08 -43.28
C ALA A 816 23.36 -18.33 -44.05
N GLU A 817 24.57 -18.25 -44.62
CA GLU A 817 25.32 -19.37 -45.15
C GLU A 817 26.12 -20.05 -44.03
N LEU A 818 25.43 -20.94 -43.32
CA LEU A 818 25.96 -21.63 -42.15
C LEU A 818 26.92 -22.77 -42.49
N GLU A 819 26.70 -23.50 -43.59
CA GLU A 819 27.47 -24.71 -43.91
C GLU A 819 28.92 -24.37 -44.27
N LYS A 820 29.11 -23.36 -45.13
CA LYS A 820 30.47 -22.93 -45.49
C LYS A 820 31.16 -22.19 -44.34
N ALA A 821 30.42 -21.42 -43.55
CA ALA A 821 30.97 -20.69 -42.40
C ALA A 821 31.43 -21.64 -41.27
N ALA A 822 30.74 -22.77 -41.07
CA ALA A 822 31.02 -23.76 -40.03
C ALA A 822 32.47 -24.29 -40.02
N VAL A 823 33.16 -24.23 -41.16
CA VAL A 823 34.54 -24.72 -41.29
C VAL A 823 35.55 -23.82 -40.57
N GLN A 824 35.21 -22.54 -40.35
CA GLN A 824 36.14 -21.53 -39.85
C GLN A 824 35.76 -20.95 -38.48
N THR A 825 34.59 -21.30 -37.94
CA THR A 825 34.05 -20.70 -36.72
C THR A 825 34.01 -21.68 -35.54
N ASP A 826 34.23 -21.17 -34.33
CA ASP A 826 34.05 -21.92 -33.09
C ASP A 826 32.60 -21.91 -32.58
N PHE A 827 31.69 -21.18 -33.25
CA PHE A 827 30.30 -20.96 -32.84
C PHE A 827 29.57 -22.25 -32.42
N TYR A 828 29.70 -23.34 -33.19
CA TYR A 828 29.02 -24.61 -32.87
C TYR A 828 29.64 -25.33 -31.67
N ALA A 829 30.95 -25.18 -31.46
CA ALA A 829 31.63 -25.70 -30.29
C ALA A 829 31.28 -24.89 -29.03
N ASP A 830 31.13 -23.57 -29.17
CA ASP A 830 30.63 -22.69 -28.11
C ASP A 830 29.20 -23.03 -27.75
N ALA A 831 28.32 -23.18 -28.75
CA ALA A 831 26.94 -23.58 -28.54
C ALA A 831 26.87 -24.91 -27.78
N ALA A 832 27.67 -25.91 -28.15
CA ALA A 832 27.75 -27.19 -27.45
C ALA A 832 28.22 -27.08 -25.99
N ARG A 833 29.04 -26.07 -25.66
CA ARG A 833 29.57 -25.85 -24.30
C ARG A 833 28.61 -25.09 -23.40
N HIS A 834 27.87 -24.14 -23.96
CA HIS A 834 27.13 -23.13 -23.22
C HIS A 834 25.61 -23.32 -23.27
N LEU A 835 25.09 -23.96 -24.32
CA LEU A 835 23.67 -24.23 -24.50
C LEU A 835 23.40 -25.73 -24.26
N SER A 836 22.36 -26.05 -23.50
CA SER A 836 21.97 -27.43 -23.15
C SER A 836 20.73 -27.90 -23.94
N GLY A 837 20.37 -29.18 -23.87
CA GLY A 837 19.07 -29.66 -24.38
C GLY A 837 19.06 -30.25 -25.81
N VAL A 838 20.16 -30.23 -26.56
CA VAL A 838 20.30 -30.96 -27.84
C VAL A 838 20.91 -32.33 -27.56
N THR A 839 20.08 -33.36 -27.36
CA THR A 839 20.52 -34.69 -26.87
C THR A 839 20.67 -35.79 -27.92
N ALA A 840 20.44 -35.52 -29.22
CA ALA A 840 20.45 -36.57 -30.25
C ALA A 840 21.25 -36.24 -31.53
N GLN A 841 21.69 -35.00 -31.73
CA GLN A 841 22.33 -34.56 -32.98
C GLN A 841 23.71 -33.94 -32.70
N LYS A 842 24.67 -34.11 -33.62
CA LYS A 842 25.91 -33.34 -33.60
C LYS A 842 25.56 -31.86 -33.78
N TRP A 843 26.09 -31.01 -32.90
CA TRP A 843 26.02 -29.55 -33.05
C TRP A 843 26.62 -29.14 -34.39
N GLY A 844 25.86 -28.42 -35.19
CA GLY A 844 26.28 -27.97 -36.51
C GLY A 844 25.19 -27.20 -37.26
N PRO A 845 25.45 -26.84 -38.53
CA PRO A 845 24.52 -26.06 -39.37
C PRO A 845 23.12 -26.67 -39.52
N GLY A 846 23.03 -28.00 -39.50
CA GLY A 846 21.76 -28.73 -39.62
C GLY A 846 21.04 -28.98 -38.30
N THR A 847 21.53 -28.48 -37.17
CA THR A 847 20.82 -28.57 -35.88
C THR A 847 19.54 -27.71 -35.97
N PRO A 848 18.32 -28.26 -35.81
CA PRO A 848 17.07 -27.53 -36.03
C PRO A 848 16.99 -26.17 -35.32
N ALA A 849 17.40 -26.12 -34.05
CA ALA A 849 17.41 -24.88 -33.25
C ALA A 849 18.42 -23.80 -33.69
N LEU A 850 19.32 -24.13 -34.64
CA LEU A 850 20.33 -23.21 -35.19
C LEU A 850 20.19 -23.03 -36.71
N ALA A 851 19.46 -23.92 -37.38
CA ALA A 851 19.39 -24.01 -38.84
C ALA A 851 18.73 -22.79 -39.51
N SER A 852 17.88 -22.07 -38.78
CA SER A 852 17.25 -20.82 -39.24
C SER A 852 18.28 -19.71 -39.49
N GLY A 853 19.43 -19.76 -38.81
CA GLY A 853 20.45 -18.71 -38.80
C GLY A 853 20.16 -17.56 -37.83
N GLN A 854 19.00 -17.50 -37.17
CA GLN A 854 18.66 -16.39 -36.26
C GLN A 854 19.62 -16.33 -35.06
N THR A 855 19.90 -17.47 -34.43
CA THR A 855 20.86 -17.60 -33.33
C THR A 855 22.25 -17.11 -33.74
N ALA A 856 22.71 -17.46 -34.95
CA ALA A 856 24.00 -17.05 -35.49
C ALA A 856 24.06 -15.53 -35.76
N LEU A 857 23.01 -14.96 -36.36
CA LEU A 857 22.94 -13.52 -36.63
C LEU A 857 22.86 -12.69 -35.35
N ALA A 858 22.11 -13.14 -34.34
CA ALA A 858 22.04 -12.46 -33.04
C ALA A 858 23.35 -12.55 -32.25
N HIS A 859 24.03 -13.70 -32.31
CA HIS A 859 25.39 -13.86 -31.78
C HIS A 859 26.36 -12.87 -32.43
N ASP A 860 26.40 -12.84 -33.76
CA ASP A 860 27.33 -11.99 -34.52
C ASP A 860 27.02 -10.49 -34.32
N ALA A 861 25.73 -10.11 -34.20
CA ALA A 861 25.33 -8.74 -33.88
C ALA A 861 25.81 -8.30 -32.50
N THR A 862 25.74 -9.20 -31.52
CA THR A 862 26.20 -8.94 -30.15
C THR A 862 27.71 -8.79 -30.08
N GLN A 863 28.45 -9.69 -30.76
CA GLN A 863 29.91 -9.60 -30.88
C GLN A 863 30.35 -8.30 -31.57
N ALA A 864 29.70 -7.92 -32.68
CA ALA A 864 30.03 -6.70 -33.41
C ALA A 864 29.79 -5.42 -32.59
N LEU A 865 28.70 -5.36 -31.82
CA LEU A 865 28.42 -4.22 -30.95
C LEU A 865 29.39 -4.18 -29.76
N HIS A 866 29.73 -5.33 -29.18
CA HIS A 866 30.71 -5.42 -28.11
C HIS A 866 32.11 -4.99 -28.57
N ASP A 867 32.60 -5.48 -29.71
CA ASP A 867 33.90 -5.10 -30.28
C ASP A 867 34.04 -3.58 -30.48
N ALA A 868 32.98 -2.94 -31.00
CA ALA A 868 32.93 -1.48 -31.11
C ALA A 868 32.97 -0.76 -29.74
N ALA A 869 32.45 -1.41 -28.70
CA ALA A 869 32.32 -0.91 -27.35
C ALA A 869 33.52 -1.25 -26.44
N SER A 870 34.46 -2.10 -26.86
CA SER A 870 35.59 -2.57 -26.05
C SER A 870 36.94 -2.42 -26.76
N ARG A 871 37.23 -1.22 -27.28
CA ARG A 871 38.48 -0.97 -28.00
C ARG A 871 39.68 -0.85 -27.06
N ASP A 872 40.80 -1.45 -27.45
CA ASP A 872 42.07 -1.44 -26.71
C ASP A 872 41.91 -1.91 -25.25
N ASP A 873 41.03 -2.91 -25.06
CA ASP A 873 40.62 -3.47 -23.76
C ASP A 873 39.98 -2.47 -22.78
N GLU A 874 39.50 -1.33 -23.30
CA GLU A 874 38.84 -0.27 -22.53
C GLU A 874 37.38 -0.07 -22.96
N PRO A 875 36.45 0.14 -22.00
CA PRO A 875 35.04 0.34 -22.30
C PRO A 875 34.83 1.71 -22.97
N GLN A 876 34.08 1.72 -24.07
CA GLN A 876 33.81 2.91 -24.85
C GLN A 876 32.45 3.51 -24.46
N SER A 877 32.34 4.85 -24.56
CA SER A 877 31.05 5.53 -24.41
C SER A 877 30.12 5.21 -25.58
N ARG A 878 28.81 5.31 -25.37
CA ARG A 878 27.76 5.10 -26.39
C ARG A 878 28.02 5.83 -27.72
N ALA A 879 28.46 7.09 -27.64
CA ALA A 879 28.80 7.89 -28.81
C ALA A 879 30.04 7.36 -29.54
N LEU A 880 31.07 6.92 -28.81
CA LEU A 880 32.26 6.30 -29.39
C LEU A 880 31.92 4.93 -29.97
N THR A 881 31.13 4.10 -29.29
CA THR A 881 30.64 2.82 -29.81
C THR A 881 29.95 3.00 -31.16
N TRP A 882 29.06 3.99 -31.30
CA TRP A 882 28.39 4.27 -32.57
C TRP A 882 29.38 4.63 -33.69
N VAL A 883 30.41 5.44 -33.41
CA VAL A 883 31.44 5.76 -34.41
C VAL A 883 32.29 4.52 -34.72
N ASN A 884 32.70 3.78 -33.69
CA ASN A 884 33.59 2.62 -33.77
C ASN A 884 32.97 1.44 -34.50
N LEU A 885 31.64 1.31 -34.54
CA LEU A 885 30.96 0.28 -35.34
C LEU A 885 31.44 0.30 -36.81
N ARG A 886 31.75 1.47 -37.37
CA ARG A 886 32.30 1.60 -38.74
C ARG A 886 33.78 1.21 -38.87
N THR A 887 34.37 0.70 -37.81
CA THR A 887 35.74 0.16 -37.79
C THR A 887 35.75 -1.35 -37.49
N VAL A 888 34.59 -1.93 -37.16
CA VAL A 888 34.45 -3.33 -36.81
C VAL A 888 34.67 -4.21 -38.04
N ARG A 889 35.63 -5.13 -37.91
CA ARG A 889 35.87 -6.19 -38.87
C ARG A 889 36.32 -7.45 -38.13
N ILE A 890 35.39 -8.39 -37.94
CA ILE A 890 35.62 -9.59 -37.13
C ILE A 890 35.54 -10.83 -38.04
N PRO A 891 36.65 -11.56 -38.27
CA PRO A 891 36.63 -12.81 -39.03
C PRO A 891 36.09 -13.98 -38.18
N ASN A 892 35.80 -15.11 -38.83
CA ASN A 892 35.47 -16.39 -38.16
C ASN A 892 34.24 -16.36 -37.23
N MET A 893 33.34 -15.41 -37.44
CA MET A 893 32.04 -15.32 -36.78
C MET A 893 31.08 -16.40 -37.32
N ALA A 894 29.91 -16.55 -36.69
CA ALA A 894 28.99 -17.65 -36.98
C ALA A 894 28.51 -17.66 -38.45
N THR A 895 28.43 -16.47 -39.07
CA THR A 895 28.00 -16.30 -40.46
C THR A 895 29.13 -16.00 -41.44
N GLY A 896 30.39 -15.90 -40.98
CA GLY A 896 31.56 -15.54 -41.78
C GLY A 896 32.36 -14.38 -41.19
N THR A 897 32.75 -13.41 -42.01
CA THR A 897 33.39 -12.16 -41.55
C THR A 897 32.35 -11.04 -41.43
N ILE A 898 32.18 -10.49 -40.23
CA ILE A 898 31.35 -9.30 -40.02
C ILE A 898 32.20 -8.07 -40.32
N ASP A 899 31.95 -7.42 -41.44
CA ASP A 899 32.67 -6.21 -41.88
C ASP A 899 31.69 -5.02 -41.98
N LEU A 900 31.76 -4.14 -40.99
CA LEU A 900 31.00 -2.89 -40.93
C LEU A 900 31.83 -1.69 -41.40
N THR A 901 33.09 -1.88 -41.80
CA THR A 901 33.92 -0.81 -42.39
C THR A 901 33.42 -0.35 -43.75
N THR A 902 32.62 -1.21 -44.39
CA THR A 902 31.95 -0.92 -45.66
C THR A 902 30.56 -0.31 -45.50
N ALA A 903 30.10 -0.02 -44.28
CA ALA A 903 28.81 0.61 -44.00
C ALA A 903 28.93 2.14 -43.94
N PRO A 904 28.56 2.88 -45.00
CA PRO A 904 28.58 4.34 -44.97
C PRO A 904 27.52 4.89 -43.98
N PRO A 905 27.65 6.15 -43.53
CA PRO A 905 26.51 6.83 -42.91
C PRO A 905 25.33 6.85 -43.89
N TYR A 906 24.13 6.47 -43.43
CA TYR A 906 22.93 6.43 -44.27
C TYR A 906 23.04 5.47 -45.47
N GLY A 907 23.69 4.32 -45.26
CA GLY A 907 23.67 3.22 -46.22
C GLY A 907 24.04 1.91 -45.56
N ASP A 908 23.72 0.83 -46.24
CA ASP A 908 24.01 -0.51 -45.75
C ASP A 908 25.44 -0.94 -46.09
N ARG A 909 25.93 -1.94 -45.37
CA ARG A 909 27.21 -2.60 -45.65
C ARG A 909 27.14 -3.41 -46.95
N THR A 910 28.28 -3.97 -47.33
CA THR A 910 28.36 -4.99 -48.38
C THR A 910 28.83 -6.33 -47.80
N GLY A 911 28.72 -7.41 -48.58
CA GLY A 911 29.16 -8.74 -48.14
C GLY A 911 28.27 -9.34 -47.05
N HIS A 912 26.96 -9.27 -47.20
CA HIS A 912 26.02 -10.00 -46.33
C HIS A 912 26.16 -11.50 -46.54
N SER A 913 25.91 -12.27 -45.47
CA SER A 913 25.71 -13.72 -45.62
C SER A 913 24.42 -13.97 -46.38
N PHE A 914 24.42 -14.95 -47.29
CA PHE A 914 23.25 -15.18 -48.14
C PHE A 914 23.27 -16.56 -48.79
N VAL A 915 22.09 -17.17 -48.89
CA VAL A 915 21.87 -18.44 -49.58
C VAL A 915 20.62 -18.34 -50.46
N LEU A 916 20.70 -18.82 -51.71
CA LEU A 916 19.52 -19.15 -52.50
C LEU A 916 19.29 -20.66 -52.46
N LYS A 917 18.08 -21.05 -52.07
CA LYS A 917 17.65 -22.45 -51.99
C LYS A 917 16.55 -22.74 -52.99
N GLU A 918 16.55 -23.96 -53.48
CA GLU A 918 15.48 -24.60 -54.23
C GLU A 918 14.85 -25.67 -53.34
N VAL A 919 13.53 -25.68 -53.26
CA VAL A 919 12.74 -26.69 -52.56
C VAL A 919 11.72 -27.27 -53.52
N ARG A 920 11.74 -28.59 -53.68
CA ARG A 920 10.82 -29.33 -54.56
C ARG A 920 10.35 -30.60 -53.88
N ARG A 921 9.21 -31.12 -54.31
CA ARG A 921 8.76 -32.44 -53.86
C ARG A 921 9.62 -33.54 -54.51
N GLY A 922 10.24 -34.38 -53.69
CA GLY A 922 10.97 -35.57 -54.09
C GLY A 922 10.02 -36.68 -54.57
N ASP A 923 10.58 -37.67 -55.28
CA ASP A 923 9.81 -38.80 -55.81
C ASP A 923 9.24 -39.71 -54.68
N ASP A 924 9.81 -39.63 -53.47
CA ASP A 924 9.34 -40.27 -52.24
C ASP A 924 8.21 -39.50 -51.52
N GLY A 925 7.82 -38.35 -52.06
CA GLY A 925 6.82 -37.45 -51.54
C GLY A 925 7.31 -36.50 -50.44
N ILE A 926 8.60 -36.52 -50.07
CA ILE A 926 9.22 -35.61 -49.09
C ILE A 926 9.78 -34.38 -49.81
N ALA A 927 9.72 -33.20 -49.20
CA ALA A 927 10.35 -32.02 -49.81
C ALA A 927 11.88 -32.12 -49.72
N GLU A 928 12.55 -31.98 -50.86
CA GLU A 928 14.01 -31.90 -50.98
C GLU A 928 14.42 -30.43 -51.06
N SER A 929 15.32 -30.00 -50.18
CA SER A 929 15.92 -28.66 -50.18
C SER A 929 17.37 -28.73 -50.68
N ARG A 930 17.71 -27.89 -51.67
CA ARG A 930 19.04 -27.81 -52.29
C ARG A 930 19.54 -26.36 -52.30
N VAL A 931 20.79 -26.14 -51.90
CA VAL A 931 21.46 -24.84 -52.09
C VAL A 931 21.85 -24.67 -53.55
N LEU A 932 21.39 -23.58 -54.18
CA LEU A 932 21.75 -23.22 -55.56
C LEU A 932 23.08 -22.47 -55.59
N CYS A 933 23.19 -21.43 -54.77
CA CYS A 933 24.38 -20.60 -54.66
C CYS A 933 24.35 -19.85 -53.33
N SER A 934 25.51 -19.37 -52.87
CA SER A 934 25.62 -18.70 -51.60
C SER A 934 26.89 -17.88 -51.44
N ARG A 935 26.88 -17.03 -50.42
CA ARG A 935 28.00 -16.21 -49.94
C ARG A 935 28.04 -16.26 -48.42
N VAL A 936 29.24 -16.45 -47.87
CA VAL A 936 29.49 -16.22 -46.44
C VAL A 936 29.60 -14.71 -46.18
N ALA A 937 29.35 -14.26 -44.96
CA ALA A 937 29.53 -12.86 -44.61
C ALA A 937 30.98 -12.42 -44.92
N GLY A 938 31.13 -11.20 -45.45
CA GLY A 938 32.40 -10.60 -45.87
C GLY A 938 32.80 -10.89 -47.32
N ASP A 939 32.13 -11.82 -48.01
CA ASP A 939 32.37 -12.04 -49.45
C ASP A 939 31.55 -11.04 -50.29
N THR A 940 32.24 -10.09 -50.90
CA THR A 940 31.64 -9.04 -51.74
C THR A 940 31.57 -9.41 -53.22
N SER A 941 31.96 -10.63 -53.59
CA SER A 941 31.93 -11.07 -54.99
C SER A 941 30.48 -11.24 -55.48
N PRO A 942 30.11 -10.70 -56.65
CA PRO A 942 28.73 -10.79 -57.13
C PRO A 942 28.35 -12.24 -57.40
N LEU A 943 27.08 -12.59 -57.11
CA LEU A 943 26.51 -13.86 -57.56
C LEU A 943 26.27 -13.81 -59.06
N THR A 944 26.49 -14.94 -59.72
CA THR A 944 26.33 -15.07 -61.17
C THR A 944 25.27 -16.10 -61.51
N ARG A 945 24.65 -15.94 -62.67
CA ARG A 945 23.66 -16.90 -63.19
C ARG A 945 24.22 -18.32 -63.28
N THR A 946 25.49 -18.48 -63.64
CA THR A 946 26.15 -19.79 -63.74
C THR A 946 26.36 -20.44 -62.38
N GLN A 947 26.67 -19.65 -61.35
CA GLN A 947 26.76 -20.15 -59.98
C GLN A 947 25.40 -20.57 -59.43
N CYS A 948 24.34 -19.81 -59.73
CA CYS A 948 22.98 -20.05 -59.28
C CYS A 948 22.16 -20.87 -60.30
N ALA A 949 22.77 -21.82 -60.99
CA ALA A 949 22.12 -22.57 -62.07
C ALA A 949 20.97 -23.43 -61.54
N ILE A 950 19.77 -23.27 -62.12
CA ILE A 950 18.65 -24.18 -61.88
C ILE A 950 18.75 -25.42 -62.78
N GLY A 951 18.23 -26.56 -62.33
CA GLY A 951 18.14 -27.76 -63.16
C GLY A 951 17.16 -27.57 -64.32
N GLU A 952 17.07 -28.53 -65.25
CA GLU A 952 15.99 -28.49 -66.24
C GLU A 952 14.63 -28.52 -65.53
N PRO A 953 13.71 -27.59 -65.86
CA PRO A 953 12.34 -27.67 -65.36
C PRO A 953 11.71 -28.97 -65.88
N ARG A 954 11.10 -29.75 -64.98
CA ARG A 954 10.34 -30.97 -65.37
C ARG A 954 9.03 -30.59 -66.03
#